data_AF-W3ATW4-F1
#
_entry.id   AF-W3ATW4-F1
#
_cell.length_a   1.000
_cell.length_b   1.000
_cell.length_c   1.000
_cell.angle_alpha   90.00
_cell.angle_beta   90.00
_cell.angle_gamma   90.00
#
_symmetry.space_group_name_H-M   'P 1'
#
loop_
_entity.id
_entity.type
_entity.pdbx_description
1 polymer ?
#
loop_
_entity_poly.entity_id
_entity_poly.type
_entity_poly.pdbx_seq_one_letter_code
_entity_poly.pdbx_strand_id
1 'polypeptide(L)'
;MKRRFMKCMGIVTAVCISLSMPISALADETGGMDNTGGKESTSGSVSENPKDYAVANIEKDTTVTHSGDINTDGKGILADNGSTVNQRGDVNAGDEAIVAVNGSTVNVTGDVKGKPDGVDSNAAVMAKDSHISVNGDISSTGEGVECVSSRVDVHGDITAATTGAYSFKESSLTIEGDVNVVNTGEDFGDVGGISSYKGGNIVVQGNVSSKAKDTNVADSTGVSTIASTARVNGNVDVIAEGKQYASATGILARTYPCEGPGSAVINGDVSAVAYSQNIMQESANPEEDAVGAEATGILVGINYTDYSNSVVVNGNVSAIATSPDGNDSASGIRINKNYGDANVTVVGDVYSNGYGIKNTGSIGDVNVIVDGTLKGEDAAIYTREYESKGENVVETGDLNVTVWQIKSDSGNLVKAYILDELTGKNSESGKREEEILKNINYIIRTDKAENGTITLSGTTLVGGYDTAHESQEVVIKVETASGYKLDAVKNGSSTLTKNADGTYTLIVPRGGGVQLSAVLSAIKQSGGGSSGGGSGGGSGGGGGSGSFSGQTGSNNGTTTQSSSGATVTTVSSEANGVKTSTATVSIDGKTATVETTVTVQDGKETSLRYVSGDISGVTFNGVGTVSSDGTKITTPDGQVFSVTNAPMLLVTENGKTKGCFFDTQTNSPITTGDMSVFYQLGEDGQLHAHWVGSNGYFYTGLVYIAGHMFTFDNEGIMLGVE
;
A
#
# COMPACT_ATOMS: atom_id res chain seq x y z
N MET A 1 49.45 -17.22 37.39
CA MET A 1 50.23 -18.43 37.73
C MET A 1 49.37 -19.65 37.42
N LYS A 2 49.80 -20.45 36.43
CA LYS A 2 49.47 -21.86 36.12
C LYS A 2 48.08 -22.49 36.47
N ARG A 3 47.45 -22.94 35.36
CA ARG A 3 46.92 -24.31 35.07
C ARG A 3 45.64 -24.78 35.80
N ARG A 4 44.54 -24.95 35.06
CA ARG A 4 44.05 -26.17 34.34
C ARG A 4 43.16 -27.04 35.23
N PHE A 5 41.92 -27.32 34.81
CA PHE A 5 41.54 -28.63 34.25
C PHE A 5 40.14 -28.59 33.61
N MET A 6 39.91 -29.55 32.72
CA MET A 6 38.96 -29.58 31.60
C MET A 6 38.22 -30.94 31.64
N LYS A 7 37.01 -31.00 31.05
CA LYS A 7 36.23 -32.19 30.59
C LYS A 7 35.48 -32.97 31.71
N CYS A 8 34.26 -33.50 31.51
CA CYS A 8 33.66 -34.16 30.34
C CYS A 8 32.12 -33.99 30.23
N MET A 9 31.65 -34.12 28.98
CA MET A 9 30.28 -34.35 28.49
C MET A 9 29.55 -35.56 29.11
N GLY A 10 28.22 -35.48 29.11
CA GLY A 10 27.29 -36.63 29.13
C GLY A 10 25.89 -36.19 28.70
N ILE A 11 25.54 -36.45 27.43
CA ILE A 11 24.22 -36.27 26.80
C ILE A 11 23.30 -37.42 27.24
N VAL A 12 22.03 -37.15 27.60
CA VAL A 12 20.82 -37.92 27.16
C VAL A 12 19.58 -37.02 27.29
N THR A 13 18.85 -36.89 26.18
CA THR A 13 17.55 -36.23 25.99
C THR A 13 16.40 -37.15 26.43
N ALA A 14 15.35 -36.61 27.08
CA ALA A 14 13.99 -37.16 27.04
C ALA A 14 12.92 -36.11 27.43
N VAL A 15 12.26 -35.60 26.38
CA VAL A 15 10.86 -35.19 26.16
C VAL A 15 9.92 -34.86 27.35
N CYS A 16 9.24 -33.73 27.14
CA CYS A 16 8.17 -33.03 27.85
C CYS A 16 7.05 -33.86 28.50
N ILE A 17 6.48 -33.30 29.58
CA ILE A 17 5.06 -32.91 29.76
C ILE A 17 4.98 -32.10 31.06
N SER A 18 4.58 -30.83 31.00
CA SER A 18 3.83 -30.21 32.11
C SER A 18 3.13 -28.94 31.65
N LEU A 19 1.80 -29.00 31.69
CA LEU A 19 0.88 -27.88 31.79
C LEU A 19 1.25 -27.02 33.01
N SER A 20 1.26 -25.69 32.87
CA SER A 20 1.24 -24.79 34.02
C SER A 20 0.35 -23.59 33.73
N MET A 21 -0.85 -23.62 34.31
CA MET A 21 -1.67 -22.43 34.59
C MET A 21 -0.96 -21.57 35.65
N PRO A 22 -1.14 -20.23 35.67
CA PRO A 22 -0.88 -19.45 36.86
C PRO A 22 -2.18 -19.22 37.64
N ILE A 23 -2.24 -19.76 38.86
CA ILE A 23 -3.14 -19.32 39.94
C ILE A 23 -2.30 -18.58 40.99
N SER A 24 -2.66 -17.32 41.19
CA SER A 24 -2.59 -16.45 42.39
C SER A 24 -1.32 -16.34 43.25
N ALA A 25 -0.91 -15.09 43.46
CA ALA A 25 -0.63 -14.49 44.79
C ALA A 25 -0.82 -12.97 44.62
N LEU A 26 -1.91 -12.33 45.09
CA LEU A 26 -2.17 -11.86 46.46
C LEU A 26 -0.96 -11.18 47.13
N ALA A 27 -0.97 -9.85 47.09
CA ALA A 27 -0.42 -8.99 48.15
C ALA A 27 -1.43 -7.87 48.41
N ASP A 28 -2.10 -8.00 49.54
CA ASP A 28 -2.86 -6.97 50.25
C ASP A 28 -1.89 -6.25 51.19
N GLU A 29 -1.89 -4.91 51.18
CA GLU A 29 -1.62 -4.10 52.37
C GLU A 29 -2.29 -2.71 52.22
N THR A 30 -3.56 -2.67 52.61
CA THR A 30 -4.22 -1.66 53.47
C THR A 30 -3.79 -0.18 53.42
N GLY A 31 -4.75 0.68 53.06
CA GLY A 31 -4.77 2.11 53.39
C GLY A 31 -6.07 2.76 52.91
N GLY A 32 -7.15 2.58 53.67
CA GLY A 32 -8.53 2.77 53.20
C GLY A 32 -9.01 4.21 52.94
N MET A 33 -9.93 4.30 51.99
CA MET A 33 -11.16 5.09 52.07
C MET A 33 -12.27 4.29 51.39
N ASP A 34 -13.22 3.81 52.19
CA ASP A 34 -14.46 3.16 51.76
C ASP A 34 -15.26 4.09 50.83
N ASN A 35 -15.47 3.66 49.58
CA ASN A 35 -16.74 3.87 48.88
C ASN A 35 -16.91 2.87 47.73
N THR A 36 -17.01 1.57 48.04
CA THR A 36 -17.37 0.54 47.05
C THR A 36 -18.88 0.34 47.02
N GLY A 37 -19.56 1.11 46.18
CA GLY A 37 -20.91 0.79 45.67
C GLY A 37 -20.82 -0.14 44.46
N GLY A 38 -20.12 -1.29 44.58
CA GLY A 38 -20.06 -2.30 43.53
C GLY A 38 -21.36 -3.10 43.52
N LYS A 39 -22.32 -2.71 42.68
CA LYS A 39 -23.57 -3.47 42.48
C LYS A 39 -23.37 -4.43 41.31
N GLU A 40 -22.82 -5.62 41.57
CA GLU A 40 -22.93 -6.73 40.62
C GLU A 40 -24.39 -7.18 40.54
N SER A 41 -25.10 -6.75 39.50
CA SER A 41 -26.44 -7.28 39.19
C SER A 41 -26.30 -8.46 38.24
N THR A 42 -26.14 -9.66 38.80
CA THR A 42 -26.36 -10.90 38.06
C THR A 42 -27.87 -11.11 37.91
N SER A 43 -28.35 -11.02 36.67
CA SER A 43 -29.69 -11.42 36.20
C SER A 43 -30.87 -10.82 36.98
N GLY A 44 -31.40 -9.69 36.51
CA GLY A 44 -32.72 -9.21 36.92
C GLY A 44 -32.87 -7.70 36.82
N SER A 45 -33.69 -7.26 35.85
CA SER A 45 -34.27 -5.91 35.70
C SER A 45 -33.31 -4.71 35.83
N VAL A 46 -32.98 -4.16 34.65
CA VAL A 46 -32.82 -2.74 34.32
C VAL A 46 -33.29 -1.81 35.45
N SER A 47 -32.41 -0.94 35.96
CA SER A 47 -32.85 0.17 36.81
C SER A 47 -33.93 0.96 36.06
N GLU A 48 -35.00 1.38 36.73
CA GLU A 48 -36.06 2.21 36.15
C GLU A 48 -35.48 3.24 35.18
N ASN A 49 -35.71 2.99 33.89
CA ASN A 49 -34.92 3.53 32.82
C ASN A 49 -35.52 4.88 32.39
N PRO A 50 -34.82 6.00 32.56
CA PRO A 50 -35.36 7.29 32.15
C PRO A 50 -35.31 7.52 30.62
N LYS A 51 -34.75 6.59 29.82
CA LYS A 51 -34.46 6.81 28.38
C LYS A 51 -34.62 5.58 27.45
N ASP A 52 -35.37 4.54 27.81
CA ASP A 52 -35.73 3.40 26.93
C ASP A 52 -34.60 2.49 26.36
N TYR A 53 -33.40 2.46 26.97
CA TYR A 53 -32.32 1.47 26.71
C TYR A 53 -32.47 0.09 27.40
N ALA A 54 -32.15 -1.01 26.73
CA ALA A 54 -32.16 -2.35 27.33
C ALA A 54 -31.18 -2.51 28.51
N VAL A 55 -29.99 -1.92 28.40
CA VAL A 55 -29.02 -1.81 29.49
C VAL A 55 -28.57 -0.36 29.60
N ALA A 56 -28.71 0.23 30.78
CA ALA A 56 -28.26 1.58 31.05
C ALA A 56 -27.39 1.61 32.30
N ASN A 57 -26.27 2.31 32.21
CA ASN A 57 -25.50 2.76 33.35
C ASN A 57 -25.38 4.28 33.30
N ILE A 58 -26.05 4.95 34.23
CA ILE A 58 -26.07 6.42 34.33
C ILE A 58 -25.55 6.92 35.68
N GLU A 59 -25.23 5.99 36.58
CA GLU A 59 -24.71 6.29 37.90
C GLU A 59 -23.21 6.54 37.78
N LYS A 60 -22.81 7.73 38.26
CA LYS A 60 -21.47 8.25 38.08
C LYS A 60 -20.40 7.29 38.59
N ASP A 61 -19.36 7.06 37.79
CA ASP A 61 -18.17 6.28 38.15
C ASP A 61 -18.49 4.81 38.55
N THR A 62 -19.62 4.25 38.10
CA THR A 62 -19.99 2.86 38.39
C THR A 62 -19.75 1.93 37.20
N THR A 63 -19.77 0.62 37.44
CA THR A 63 -19.65 -0.41 36.40
C THR A 63 -20.83 -1.36 36.41
N VAL A 64 -21.43 -1.61 35.25
CA VAL A 64 -22.44 -2.63 35.02
C VAL A 64 -21.84 -3.70 34.11
N THR A 65 -21.98 -4.97 34.47
CA THR A 65 -21.64 -6.10 33.59
C THR A 65 -22.90 -6.88 33.26
N HIS A 66 -23.19 -7.02 31.97
CA HIS A 66 -24.25 -7.88 31.47
C HIS A 66 -23.64 -9.10 30.76
N SER A 67 -24.25 -10.27 30.94
CA SER A 67 -23.80 -11.53 30.35
C SER A 67 -24.93 -12.16 29.57
N GLY A 68 -24.66 -12.55 28.33
CA GLY A 68 -25.65 -12.99 27.34
C GLY A 68 -26.02 -11.88 26.37
N ASP A 69 -26.71 -12.23 25.29
CA ASP A 69 -27.03 -11.31 24.21
C ASP A 69 -28.15 -10.34 24.59
N ILE A 70 -28.02 -9.09 24.15
CA ILE A 70 -29.08 -8.09 24.24
C ILE A 70 -29.92 -8.16 22.96
N ASN A 71 -31.23 -8.37 23.10
CA ASN A 71 -32.18 -8.35 21.99
C ASN A 71 -33.36 -7.45 22.37
N THR A 72 -33.50 -6.32 21.69
CA THR A 72 -34.50 -5.30 22.00
C THR A 72 -35.04 -4.64 20.73
N ASP A 73 -36.32 -4.30 20.72
CA ASP A 73 -36.94 -3.51 19.65
C ASP A 73 -36.64 -2.00 19.80
N GLY A 74 -36.09 -1.58 20.94
CA GLY A 74 -35.69 -0.19 21.21
C GLY A 74 -34.16 -0.02 21.19
N LYS A 75 -33.66 0.86 22.06
CA LYS A 75 -32.22 1.16 22.17
C LYS A 75 -31.49 0.09 22.98
N GLY A 76 -30.23 -0.18 22.64
CA GLY A 76 -29.43 -1.24 23.27
C GLY A 76 -28.79 -0.83 24.60
N ILE A 77 -27.60 -0.24 24.52
CA ILE A 77 -26.76 0.14 25.67
C ILE A 77 -26.63 1.66 25.79
N LEU A 78 -26.76 2.18 27.01
CA LEU A 78 -26.37 3.54 27.38
C LEU A 78 -25.33 3.52 28.50
N ALA A 79 -24.21 4.23 28.32
CA ALA A 79 -23.28 4.59 29.39
C ALA A 79 -23.14 6.12 29.46
N ASP A 80 -23.35 6.69 30.65
CA ASP A 80 -23.31 8.14 30.91
C ASP A 80 -22.56 8.44 32.23
N ASN A 81 -22.13 9.69 32.41
CA ASN A 81 -21.49 10.23 33.62
C ASN A 81 -20.23 9.49 34.08
N GLY A 82 -19.32 9.14 33.17
CA GLY A 82 -18.07 8.45 33.52
C GLY A 82 -18.27 6.99 33.93
N SER A 83 -19.42 6.41 33.60
CA SER A 83 -19.74 5.03 33.96
C SER A 83 -19.23 4.03 32.94
N THR A 84 -19.24 2.75 33.30
CA THR A 84 -18.81 1.64 32.43
C THR A 84 -19.91 0.62 32.24
N VAL A 85 -20.09 0.13 31.01
CA VAL A 85 -20.89 -1.05 30.69
C VAL A 85 -20.01 -2.10 30.01
N ASN A 86 -19.95 -3.30 30.58
CA ASN A 86 -19.30 -4.46 29.99
C ASN A 86 -20.37 -5.45 29.52
N GLN A 87 -20.47 -5.66 28.21
CA GLN A 87 -21.41 -6.56 27.58
C GLN A 87 -20.69 -7.81 27.07
N ARG A 88 -21.05 -8.98 27.60
CA ARG A 88 -20.54 -10.28 27.16
C ARG A 88 -21.54 -11.00 26.28
N GLY A 89 -21.46 -10.75 24.98
CA GLY A 89 -22.36 -11.28 23.95
C GLY A 89 -22.72 -10.21 22.94
N ASP A 90 -23.68 -10.52 22.07
CA ASP A 90 -24.10 -9.64 20.98
C ASP A 90 -25.06 -8.55 21.48
N VAL A 91 -25.20 -7.47 20.71
CA VAL A 91 -26.17 -6.40 20.93
C VAL A 91 -27.01 -6.21 19.67
N ASN A 92 -28.27 -6.64 19.73
CA ASN A 92 -29.26 -6.46 18.67
C ASN A 92 -30.34 -5.48 19.13
N ALA A 93 -30.29 -4.26 18.59
CA ALA A 93 -31.22 -3.17 18.90
C ALA A 93 -32.09 -2.82 17.68
N GLY A 94 -33.32 -2.38 17.95
CA GLY A 94 -34.24 -1.86 16.95
C GLY A 94 -34.05 -0.37 16.64
N ASP A 95 -33.17 0.31 17.38
CA ASP A 95 -32.75 1.70 17.20
C ASP A 95 -31.21 1.80 17.37
N GLU A 96 -30.66 2.77 18.10
CA GLU A 96 -29.22 2.82 18.39
C GLU A 96 -28.81 1.67 19.32
N ALA A 97 -27.74 0.97 18.95
CA ALA A 97 -27.28 -0.20 19.68
C ALA A 97 -26.41 0.18 20.88
N ILE A 98 -25.51 1.16 20.72
CA ILE A 98 -24.60 1.59 21.78
C ILE A 98 -24.46 3.11 21.77
N VAL A 99 -24.67 3.72 22.93
CA VAL A 99 -24.39 5.14 23.17
C VAL A 99 -23.52 5.29 24.41
N ALA A 100 -22.34 5.89 24.27
CA ALA A 100 -21.45 6.25 25.36
C ALA A 100 -21.21 7.77 25.35
N VAL A 101 -21.51 8.44 26.46
CA VAL A 101 -21.39 9.89 26.60
C VAL A 101 -20.71 10.31 27.90
N ASN A 102 -20.15 11.52 27.94
CA ASN A 102 -19.65 12.17 29.16
C ASN A 102 -18.58 11.36 29.92
N GLY A 103 -17.51 10.94 29.24
CA GLY A 103 -16.37 10.24 29.84
C GLY A 103 -16.60 8.74 30.08
N SER A 104 -17.64 8.16 29.49
CA SER A 104 -18.07 6.79 29.78
C SER A 104 -17.36 5.75 28.92
N THR A 105 -17.47 4.48 29.30
CA THR A 105 -16.88 3.34 28.57
C THR A 105 -17.91 2.26 28.28
N VAL A 106 -17.94 1.74 27.05
CA VAL A 106 -18.69 0.53 26.71
C VAL A 106 -17.77 -0.49 26.05
N ASN A 107 -17.75 -1.72 26.58
CA ASN A 107 -17.01 -2.83 26.00
C ASN A 107 -17.99 -3.93 25.58
N VAL A 108 -17.94 -4.37 24.33
CA VAL A 108 -18.78 -5.45 23.79
C VAL A 108 -17.90 -6.55 23.23
N THR A 109 -18.13 -7.79 23.66
CA THR A 109 -17.32 -8.94 23.20
C THR A 109 -17.80 -9.57 21.90
N GLY A 110 -19.03 -9.27 21.47
CA GLY A 110 -19.66 -9.84 20.28
C GLY A 110 -20.07 -8.79 19.25
N ASP A 111 -21.00 -9.16 18.39
CA ASP A 111 -21.46 -8.33 17.27
C ASP A 111 -22.47 -7.28 17.72
N VAL A 112 -22.56 -6.18 16.97
CA VAL A 112 -23.44 -5.06 17.26
C VAL A 112 -24.31 -4.76 16.05
N LYS A 113 -25.62 -4.75 16.25
CA LYS A 113 -26.60 -4.44 15.23
C LYS A 113 -27.56 -3.35 15.71
N GLY A 114 -27.59 -2.24 14.97
CA GLY A 114 -28.51 -1.13 15.19
C GLY A 114 -29.41 -0.87 13.99
N LYS A 115 -30.56 -0.26 14.23
CA LYS A 115 -31.47 0.21 13.17
C LYS A 115 -31.93 1.64 13.44
N PRO A 116 -31.01 2.61 13.52
CA PRO A 116 -31.36 3.97 13.85
C PRO A 116 -32.39 4.54 12.87
N ASP A 117 -33.46 5.12 13.41
CA ASP A 117 -34.53 5.72 12.60
C ASP A 117 -34.08 7.06 12.00
N GLY A 118 -33.97 7.10 10.67
CA GLY A 118 -34.02 8.35 9.90
C GLY A 118 -32.71 9.11 9.68
N VAL A 119 -32.77 9.98 8.69
CA VAL A 119 -31.72 10.81 8.06
C VAL A 119 -30.93 11.76 8.97
N ASP A 120 -31.15 11.75 10.29
CA ASP A 120 -30.50 12.66 11.24
C ASP A 120 -29.61 11.89 12.24
N SER A 121 -28.30 11.86 11.97
CA SER A 121 -27.19 11.76 12.94
C SER A 121 -27.15 10.60 13.96
N ASN A 122 -27.97 9.56 13.82
CA ASN A 122 -27.95 8.43 14.73
C ASN A 122 -27.18 7.25 14.12
N ALA A 123 -26.04 6.93 14.71
CA ALA A 123 -25.25 5.75 14.38
C ALA A 123 -25.64 4.55 15.24
N ALA A 124 -25.40 3.33 14.74
CA ALA A 124 -25.57 2.12 15.55
C ALA A 124 -24.66 2.16 16.79
N VAL A 125 -23.44 2.69 16.64
CA VAL A 125 -22.49 2.94 17.73
C VAL A 125 -22.12 4.42 17.78
N MET A 126 -22.36 5.06 18.92
CA MET A 126 -22.11 6.48 19.11
C MET A 126 -21.29 6.76 20.36
N ALA A 127 -20.12 7.39 20.20
CA ALA A 127 -19.27 7.84 21.30
C ALA A 127 -19.13 9.37 21.29
N LYS A 128 -19.44 10.03 22.41
CA LYS A 128 -19.26 11.48 22.61
C LYS A 128 -18.49 11.73 23.90
N ASP A 129 -17.30 12.32 23.79
CA ASP A 129 -16.33 12.46 24.89
C ASP A 129 -16.10 11.14 25.68
N SER A 130 -16.06 9.99 25.00
CA SER A 130 -16.15 8.65 25.61
C SER A 130 -15.30 7.59 24.90
N HIS A 131 -15.32 6.36 25.40
CA HIS A 131 -14.66 5.21 24.80
C HIS A 131 -15.62 4.05 24.51
N ILE A 132 -15.54 3.47 23.32
CA ILE A 132 -16.24 2.24 22.98
C ILE A 132 -15.26 1.24 22.35
N SER A 133 -15.35 -0.03 22.74
CA SER A 133 -14.64 -1.14 22.12
C SER A 133 -15.62 -2.24 21.75
N VAL A 134 -15.58 -2.68 20.48
CA VAL A 134 -16.41 -3.76 19.94
C VAL A 134 -15.49 -4.84 19.37
N ASN A 135 -15.53 -6.05 19.95
CA ASN A 135 -14.71 -7.19 19.53
C ASN A 135 -15.35 -8.05 18.42
N GLY A 136 -16.31 -7.49 17.69
CA GLY A 136 -17.05 -8.15 16.62
C GLY A 136 -17.44 -7.19 15.51
N ASP A 137 -18.36 -7.61 14.67
CA ASP A 137 -18.83 -6.83 13.53
C ASP A 137 -19.90 -5.81 13.94
N ILE A 138 -19.99 -4.71 13.20
CA ILE A 138 -21.03 -3.70 13.35
C ILE A 138 -21.92 -3.71 12.09
N SER A 139 -23.22 -3.81 12.28
CA SER A 139 -24.22 -3.74 11.21
C SER A 139 -25.26 -2.66 11.50
N SER A 140 -25.48 -1.75 10.55
CA SER A 140 -26.45 -0.66 10.68
C SER A 140 -27.32 -0.50 9.43
N THR A 141 -28.59 -0.17 9.61
CA THR A 141 -29.47 0.29 8.52
C THR A 141 -29.37 1.80 8.27
N GLY A 142 -28.54 2.51 9.04
CA GLY A 142 -28.20 3.92 8.85
C GLY A 142 -26.69 4.08 8.90
N GLU A 143 -26.22 4.98 9.77
CA GLU A 143 -24.79 5.17 10.02
C GLU A 143 -24.23 4.05 10.91
N GLY A 144 -23.02 3.56 10.60
CA GLY A 144 -22.35 2.51 11.37
C GLY A 144 -21.83 3.04 12.71
N VAL A 145 -20.84 3.94 12.65
CA VAL A 145 -20.13 4.46 13.83
C VAL A 145 -19.98 5.97 13.79
N GLU A 146 -20.41 6.67 14.84
CA GLU A 146 -20.15 8.09 15.09
C GLU A 146 -19.17 8.25 16.28
N CYS A 147 -18.02 8.88 16.05
CA CYS A 147 -16.97 9.09 17.05
C CYS A 147 -16.63 10.58 17.20
N VAL A 148 -17.06 11.22 18.29
CA VAL A 148 -16.90 12.66 18.54
C VAL A 148 -16.08 12.91 19.80
N SER A 149 -14.91 13.56 19.68
CA SER A 149 -13.98 13.78 20.81
C SER A 149 -13.71 12.51 21.63
N SER A 150 -13.71 11.36 20.95
CA SER A 150 -13.83 10.03 21.56
C SER A 150 -12.80 9.07 21.00
N ARG A 151 -12.71 7.88 21.60
CA ARG A 151 -12.01 6.75 21.02
C ARG A 151 -12.98 5.60 20.77
N VAL A 152 -13.01 5.09 19.54
CA VAL A 152 -13.76 3.87 19.21
C VAL A 152 -12.82 2.87 18.55
N ASP A 153 -12.79 1.64 19.06
CA ASP A 153 -12.04 0.52 18.48
C ASP A 153 -13.04 -0.57 18.03
N VAL A 154 -12.95 -0.97 16.76
CA VAL A 154 -13.76 -2.02 16.15
C VAL A 154 -12.83 -3.10 15.62
N HIS A 155 -12.93 -4.31 16.16
CA HIS A 155 -12.07 -5.44 15.78
C HIS A 155 -12.64 -6.30 14.64
N GLY A 156 -13.87 -6.00 14.18
CA GLY A 156 -14.51 -6.64 13.03
C GLY A 156 -14.76 -5.68 11.88
N ASP A 157 -15.69 -6.08 11.01
CA ASP A 157 -16.14 -5.31 9.86
C ASP A 157 -17.24 -4.32 10.25
N ILE A 158 -17.40 -3.26 9.47
CA ILE A 158 -18.54 -2.34 9.55
C ILE A 158 -19.37 -2.47 8.28
N THR A 159 -20.66 -2.80 8.42
CA THR A 159 -21.66 -2.72 7.36
C THR A 159 -22.69 -1.65 7.67
N ALA A 160 -22.91 -0.70 6.76
CA ALA A 160 -23.84 0.42 6.96
C ALA A 160 -24.63 0.74 5.67
N ALA A 161 -25.66 1.57 5.79
CA ALA A 161 -26.49 1.97 4.65
C ALA A 161 -26.28 3.43 4.21
N THR A 162 -25.74 4.29 5.08
CA THR A 162 -25.49 5.72 4.74
C THR A 162 -24.02 6.07 4.91
N THR A 163 -23.51 6.08 6.13
CA THR A 163 -22.09 6.30 6.42
C THR A 163 -21.51 5.13 7.20
N GLY A 164 -20.38 4.58 6.78
CA GLY A 164 -19.72 3.49 7.49
C GLY A 164 -19.15 3.96 8.82
N ALA A 165 -18.26 4.95 8.74
CA ALA A 165 -17.55 5.47 9.89
C ALA A 165 -17.36 6.98 9.82
N TYR A 166 -17.71 7.67 10.91
CA TYR A 166 -17.58 9.11 11.06
C TYR A 166 -16.74 9.47 12.28
N SER A 167 -15.75 10.35 12.09
CA SER A 167 -14.85 10.84 13.14
C SER A 167 -14.80 12.36 13.15
N PHE A 168 -15.01 12.97 14.32
CA PHE A 168 -15.10 14.41 14.50
C PHE A 168 -14.38 14.90 15.76
N LYS A 169 -13.77 16.10 15.69
CA LYS A 169 -13.18 16.83 16.84
C LYS A 169 -12.15 16.01 17.61
N GLU A 170 -10.93 15.89 17.07
CA GLU A 170 -9.79 15.23 17.75
C GLU A 170 -10.08 13.78 18.19
N SER A 171 -11.04 13.10 17.53
CA SER A 171 -11.39 11.72 17.85
C SER A 171 -10.49 10.71 17.15
N SER A 172 -10.44 9.49 17.69
CA SER A 172 -9.67 8.38 17.13
C SER A 172 -10.58 7.18 16.92
N LEU A 173 -10.77 6.78 15.67
CA LEU A 173 -11.55 5.61 15.28
C LEU A 173 -10.65 4.59 14.57
N THR A 174 -10.52 3.39 15.14
CA THR A 174 -9.74 2.29 14.56
C THR A 174 -10.66 1.14 14.18
N ILE A 175 -10.48 0.62 12.98
CA ILE A 175 -11.28 -0.48 12.42
C ILE A 175 -10.30 -1.53 11.87
N GLU A 176 -10.31 -2.73 12.43
CA GLU A 176 -9.43 -3.83 12.00
C GLU A 176 -9.95 -4.56 10.76
N GLY A 177 -11.26 -4.54 10.52
CA GLY A 177 -11.89 -5.13 9.35
C GLY A 177 -12.08 -4.17 8.18
N ASP A 178 -13.02 -4.54 7.32
CA ASP A 178 -13.49 -3.78 6.16
C ASP A 178 -14.64 -2.82 6.54
N VAL A 179 -14.80 -1.74 5.77
CA VAL A 179 -15.95 -0.84 5.84
C VAL A 179 -16.76 -0.98 4.56
N ASN A 180 -18.00 -1.46 4.67
CA ASN A 180 -18.90 -1.74 3.56
C ASN A 180 -20.19 -0.94 3.68
N VAL A 181 -20.41 0.00 2.76
CA VAL A 181 -21.60 0.84 2.75
C VAL A 181 -22.40 0.60 1.49
N VAL A 182 -23.67 0.21 1.64
CA VAL A 182 -24.54 -0.10 0.51
C VAL A 182 -25.91 0.53 0.71
N ASN A 183 -26.30 1.41 -0.21
CA ASN A 183 -27.63 2.00 -0.27
C ASN A 183 -28.33 1.60 -1.56
N THR A 184 -29.56 1.09 -1.44
CA THR A 184 -30.43 0.71 -2.56
C THR A 184 -31.77 1.47 -2.53
N GLY A 185 -31.81 2.65 -1.92
CA GLY A 185 -33.00 3.48 -1.79
C GLY A 185 -33.45 4.04 -3.14
N GLU A 186 -34.76 4.08 -3.39
CA GLU A 186 -35.27 4.41 -4.74
C GLU A 186 -35.00 5.86 -5.19
N ASP A 187 -34.98 6.82 -4.27
CA ASP A 187 -34.94 8.26 -4.60
C ASP A 187 -33.53 8.85 -4.58
N PHE A 188 -32.87 8.89 -3.42
CA PHE A 188 -31.55 9.52 -3.26
C PHE A 188 -30.65 8.59 -2.47
N GLY A 189 -29.58 8.10 -3.10
CA GLY A 189 -28.56 7.28 -2.46
C GLY A 189 -27.32 8.11 -2.22
N ASP A 190 -27.20 8.73 -1.05
CA ASP A 190 -25.97 9.39 -0.59
C ASP A 190 -25.26 8.49 0.42
N VAL A 191 -24.07 8.04 0.05
CA VAL A 191 -23.28 7.13 0.85
C VAL A 191 -21.83 7.59 1.03
N GLY A 192 -21.33 7.43 2.25
CA GLY A 192 -19.94 7.67 2.61
C GLY A 192 -19.30 6.42 3.20
N GLY A 193 -18.17 5.96 2.67
CA GLY A 193 -17.38 4.89 3.30
C GLY A 193 -16.88 5.33 4.68
N ILE A 194 -15.90 6.23 4.67
CA ILE A 194 -15.38 6.87 5.89
C ILE A 194 -15.31 8.39 5.75
N SER A 195 -15.55 9.09 6.85
CA SER A 195 -15.66 10.55 6.89
C SER A 195 -14.99 11.11 8.14
N SER A 196 -13.87 11.81 7.95
CA SER A 196 -13.07 12.38 9.03
C SER A 196 -13.10 13.90 8.97
N TYR A 197 -13.37 14.57 10.10
CA TYR A 197 -13.63 16.01 10.17
C TYR A 197 -12.98 16.67 11.40
N LYS A 198 -12.45 17.89 11.25
CA LYS A 198 -11.96 18.77 12.35
C LYS A 198 -11.05 18.06 13.36
N GLY A 199 -9.93 17.54 12.90
CA GLY A 199 -8.94 16.83 13.73
C GLY A 199 -9.30 15.39 14.05
N GLY A 200 -10.45 14.89 13.57
CA GLY A 200 -10.76 13.46 13.60
C GLY A 200 -9.68 12.63 12.89
N ASN A 201 -9.53 11.39 13.33
CA ASN A 201 -8.63 10.42 12.75
C ASN A 201 -9.33 9.06 12.59
N ILE A 202 -9.30 8.53 11.37
CA ILE A 202 -9.83 7.19 11.07
C ILE A 202 -8.70 6.33 10.52
N VAL A 203 -8.54 5.12 11.07
CA VAL A 203 -7.65 4.09 10.55
C VAL A 203 -8.45 2.83 10.25
N VAL A 204 -8.45 2.41 8.98
CA VAL A 204 -9.04 1.16 8.52
C VAL A 204 -7.92 0.22 8.08
N GLN A 205 -7.86 -0.98 8.65
CA GLN A 205 -6.86 -1.98 8.26
C GLN A 205 -7.24 -2.74 6.99
N GLY A 206 -8.53 -2.94 6.77
CA GLY A 206 -9.10 -3.54 5.57
C GLY A 206 -9.39 -2.55 4.44
N ASN A 207 -10.38 -2.88 3.64
CA ASN A 207 -10.88 -2.12 2.50
C ASN A 207 -12.00 -1.16 2.91
N VAL A 208 -12.23 -0.15 2.08
CA VAL A 208 -13.39 0.74 2.17
C VAL A 208 -14.19 0.64 0.87
N SER A 209 -15.45 0.21 0.95
CA SER A 209 -16.35 0.11 -0.19
C SER A 209 -17.60 0.96 0.06
N SER A 210 -17.94 1.87 -0.84
CA SER A 210 -19.18 2.65 -0.79
C SER A 210 -19.98 2.51 -2.09
N LYS A 211 -21.25 2.09 -1.98
CA LYS A 211 -22.08 1.70 -3.12
C LYS A 211 -23.48 2.29 -3.01
N ALA A 212 -23.79 3.31 -3.82
CA ALA A 212 -25.16 3.75 -4.07
C ALA A 212 -25.65 3.06 -5.34
N LYS A 213 -26.66 2.18 -5.25
CA LYS A 213 -27.15 1.36 -6.37
C LYS A 213 -28.64 1.51 -6.59
N ASP A 214 -29.07 1.44 -7.85
CA ASP A 214 -30.49 1.43 -8.25
C ASP A 214 -31.33 2.65 -7.79
N THR A 215 -30.68 3.79 -7.52
CA THR A 215 -31.31 5.02 -7.02
C THR A 215 -31.71 5.97 -8.15
N ASN A 216 -32.58 6.97 -7.94
CA ASN A 216 -32.80 8.02 -8.95
C ASN A 216 -31.54 8.91 -9.06
N VAL A 217 -30.99 9.32 -7.92
CA VAL A 217 -29.76 10.11 -7.81
C VAL A 217 -28.80 9.38 -6.87
N ALA A 218 -27.64 9.00 -7.38
CA ALA A 218 -26.59 8.32 -6.62
C ALA A 218 -25.41 9.26 -6.37
N ASP A 219 -25.02 9.43 -5.11
CA ASP A 219 -23.76 10.05 -4.71
C ASP A 219 -23.01 9.11 -3.76
N SER A 220 -21.77 8.79 -4.08
CA SER A 220 -20.97 7.84 -3.32
C SER A 220 -19.56 8.39 -3.14
N THR A 221 -19.12 8.46 -1.89
CA THR A 221 -17.77 8.87 -1.53
C THR A 221 -17.09 7.77 -0.71
N GLY A 222 -15.89 7.36 -1.12
CA GLY A 222 -15.12 6.34 -0.39
C GLY A 222 -14.51 6.89 0.89
N VAL A 223 -13.59 7.85 0.75
CA VAL A 223 -12.88 8.49 1.86
C VAL A 223 -13.06 10.00 1.80
N SER A 224 -13.57 10.60 2.86
CA SER A 224 -13.67 12.06 3.00
C SER A 224 -12.80 12.57 4.16
N THR A 225 -11.97 13.57 3.90
CA THR A 225 -11.09 14.21 4.89
C THR A 225 -11.23 15.72 4.80
N ILE A 226 -11.59 16.31 5.94
CA ILE A 226 -11.79 17.74 6.09
C ILE A 226 -11.10 18.19 7.37
N ALA A 227 -9.98 18.91 7.22
CA ALA A 227 -9.16 19.35 8.34
C ALA A 227 -8.79 18.21 9.30
N SER A 228 -8.48 17.04 8.75
CA SER A 228 -8.45 15.76 9.47
C SER A 228 -7.56 14.75 8.75
N THR A 229 -7.38 13.58 9.34
CA THR A 229 -6.61 12.49 8.73
C THR A 229 -7.45 11.23 8.53
N ALA A 230 -7.19 10.51 7.44
CA ALA A 230 -7.68 9.15 7.24
C ALA A 230 -6.58 8.25 6.67
N ARG A 231 -6.52 7.01 7.15
CA ARG A 231 -5.63 5.97 6.63
C ARG A 231 -6.40 4.69 6.32
N VAL A 232 -6.19 4.13 5.14
CA VAL A 232 -6.74 2.84 4.72
C VAL A 232 -5.58 1.93 4.31
N ASN A 233 -5.49 0.72 4.87
CA ASN A 233 -4.44 -0.25 4.57
C ASN A 233 -4.84 -1.33 3.55
N GLY A 234 -5.97 -1.13 2.88
CA GLY A 234 -6.48 -1.87 1.73
C GLY A 234 -6.96 -0.92 0.62
N ASN A 235 -7.91 -1.40 -0.20
CA ASN A 235 -8.44 -0.68 -1.35
C ASN A 235 -9.60 0.26 -0.98
N VAL A 236 -9.86 1.23 -1.86
CA VAL A 236 -11.04 2.10 -1.81
C VAL A 236 -11.86 1.92 -3.08
N ASP A 237 -13.03 1.30 -2.97
CA ASP A 237 -13.91 0.97 -4.09
C ASP A 237 -15.24 1.72 -4.00
N VAL A 238 -15.48 2.63 -4.94
CA VAL A 238 -16.63 3.53 -4.93
C VAL A 238 -17.48 3.30 -6.18
N ILE A 239 -18.76 2.99 -5.98
CA ILE A 239 -19.72 2.79 -7.05
C ILE A 239 -20.95 3.68 -6.82
N ALA A 240 -21.37 4.39 -7.86
CA ALA A 240 -22.63 5.12 -7.91
C ALA A 240 -23.39 4.72 -9.17
N GLU A 241 -24.59 4.14 -9.00
CA GLU A 241 -25.50 3.76 -10.07
C GLU A 241 -26.83 4.49 -9.89
N GLY A 242 -27.04 5.52 -10.70
CA GLY A 242 -28.23 6.38 -10.67
C GLY A 242 -29.08 6.25 -11.93
N LYS A 243 -30.38 6.48 -11.82
CA LYS A 243 -31.27 6.53 -13.00
C LYS A 243 -31.16 7.87 -13.72
N GLN A 244 -31.01 8.97 -12.98
CA GLN A 244 -30.90 10.34 -13.51
C GLN A 244 -29.46 10.85 -13.41
N TYR A 245 -28.87 10.74 -12.22
CA TYR A 245 -27.54 11.28 -11.91
C TYR A 245 -26.74 10.27 -11.10
N ALA A 246 -25.44 10.15 -11.39
CA ALA A 246 -24.51 9.37 -10.58
C ALA A 246 -23.21 10.14 -10.34
N SER A 247 -22.77 10.23 -9.09
CA SER A 247 -21.49 10.80 -8.66
C SER A 247 -20.72 9.79 -7.83
N ALA A 248 -19.49 9.47 -8.25
CA ALA A 248 -18.57 8.62 -7.50
C ALA A 248 -17.26 9.35 -7.24
N THR A 249 -16.88 9.50 -5.96
CA THR A 249 -15.60 10.07 -5.55
C THR A 249 -14.81 9.08 -4.70
N GLY A 250 -13.65 8.64 -5.18
CA GLY A 250 -12.75 7.75 -4.44
C GLY A 250 -12.27 8.38 -3.13
N ILE A 251 -11.51 9.47 -3.27
CA ILE A 251 -11.00 10.28 -2.16
C ILE A 251 -11.43 11.73 -2.32
N LEU A 252 -11.95 12.30 -1.24
CA LEU A 252 -12.28 13.70 -1.10
C LEU A 252 -11.42 14.34 -0.02
N ALA A 253 -10.50 15.23 -0.40
CA ALA A 253 -9.70 16.03 0.52
C ALA A 253 -10.06 17.51 0.38
N ARG A 254 -10.71 18.08 1.41
CA ARG A 254 -11.17 19.47 1.39
C ARG A 254 -10.76 20.26 2.63
N THR A 255 -10.69 21.58 2.48
CA THR A 255 -10.60 22.53 3.60
C THR A 255 -11.85 23.40 3.69
N TYR A 256 -12.34 23.64 4.90
CA TYR A 256 -13.38 24.63 5.21
C TYR A 256 -12.79 25.83 5.97
N PRO A 257 -13.49 26.99 6.03
CA PRO A 257 -13.01 28.12 6.81
C PRO A 257 -12.67 27.70 8.22
N CYS A 258 -11.58 28.25 8.77
CA CYS A 258 -11.06 28.05 10.14
C CYS A 258 -10.75 26.60 10.54
N GLU A 259 -10.62 25.68 9.58
CA GLU A 259 -10.37 24.26 9.83
C GLU A 259 -9.18 23.87 8.96
N GLY A 260 -8.12 23.32 9.57
CA GLY A 260 -6.81 23.08 8.95
C GLY A 260 -6.78 22.13 7.73
N PRO A 261 -5.61 21.58 7.38
CA PRO A 261 -5.47 20.74 6.19
C PRO A 261 -6.12 19.36 6.33
N GLY A 262 -6.66 18.82 5.23
CA GLY A 262 -7.11 17.43 5.11
C GLY A 262 -6.01 16.54 4.52
N SER A 263 -5.84 15.33 5.06
CA SER A 263 -4.90 14.36 4.52
C SER A 263 -5.41 12.92 4.51
N ALA A 264 -5.14 12.21 3.43
CA ALA A 264 -5.49 10.80 3.26
C ALA A 264 -4.29 9.97 2.79
N VAL A 265 -4.11 8.77 3.37
CA VAL A 265 -3.10 7.78 2.94
C VAL A 265 -3.76 6.44 2.68
N ILE A 266 -3.71 5.97 1.44
CA ILE A 266 -4.29 4.70 1.01
C ILE A 266 -3.17 3.74 0.59
N ASN A 267 -3.09 2.57 1.23
CA ASN A 267 -2.11 1.51 0.90
C ASN A 267 -2.74 0.41 0.03
N GLY A 268 -3.41 0.84 -1.04
CA GLY A 268 -4.10 -0.01 -1.99
C GLY A 268 -4.56 0.81 -3.19
N ASP A 269 -5.39 0.20 -4.03
CA ASP A 269 -5.96 0.84 -5.21
C ASP A 269 -7.17 1.72 -4.84
N VAL A 270 -7.43 2.74 -5.66
CA VAL A 270 -8.60 3.61 -5.58
C VAL A 270 -9.38 3.51 -6.89
N SER A 271 -10.65 3.14 -6.80
CA SER A 271 -11.56 3.00 -7.93
C SER A 271 -12.83 3.81 -7.70
N ALA A 272 -13.18 4.68 -8.64
CA ALA A 272 -14.42 5.43 -8.65
C ALA A 272 -15.19 5.16 -9.94
N VAL A 273 -16.38 4.58 -9.83
CA VAL A 273 -17.23 4.21 -10.97
C VAL A 273 -18.60 4.84 -10.82
N ALA A 274 -18.98 5.68 -11.79
CA ALA A 274 -20.29 6.31 -11.86
C ALA A 274 -21.01 5.87 -13.14
N TYR A 275 -22.23 5.37 -12.98
CA TYR A 275 -23.10 4.97 -14.08
C TYR A 275 -24.46 5.62 -13.94
N SER A 276 -24.88 6.37 -14.95
CA SER A 276 -26.23 6.90 -15.03
C SER A 276 -27.01 6.28 -16.18
N GLN A 277 -28.27 5.90 -15.94
CA GLN A 277 -29.18 5.47 -17.01
C GLN A 277 -29.76 6.66 -17.80
N ASN A 278 -29.53 7.89 -17.33
CA ASN A 278 -30.05 9.14 -17.87
C ASN A 278 -31.55 9.09 -18.24
N ILE A 279 -32.35 8.45 -17.39
CA ILE A 279 -33.81 8.50 -17.44
C ILE A 279 -34.22 9.84 -16.84
N MET A 280 -33.94 10.93 -17.55
CA MET A 280 -34.47 12.25 -17.23
C MET A 280 -36.00 12.13 -17.18
N GLN A 281 -36.59 12.16 -15.97
CA GLN A 281 -37.98 12.62 -15.88
C GLN A 281 -37.98 14.04 -16.41
N GLU A 282 -38.95 14.38 -17.26
CA GLU A 282 -39.16 15.69 -17.85
C GLU A 282 -39.06 16.82 -16.82
N SER A 283 -37.83 17.26 -16.51
CA SER A 283 -37.56 18.45 -15.73
C SER A 283 -37.68 19.63 -16.67
N ALA A 284 -38.63 20.52 -16.38
CA ALA A 284 -39.08 21.60 -17.24
C ALA A 284 -38.08 22.76 -17.41
N ASN A 285 -36.79 22.56 -17.13
CA ASN A 285 -35.78 23.60 -17.26
C ASN A 285 -34.48 23.10 -17.92
N PRO A 286 -34.32 23.27 -19.25
CA PRO A 286 -33.18 22.77 -20.02
C PRO A 286 -31.89 23.63 -19.93
N GLU A 287 -31.77 24.52 -18.93
CA GLU A 287 -30.64 25.47 -18.82
C GLU A 287 -29.55 25.11 -17.80
N GLU A 288 -29.68 24.00 -17.07
CA GLU A 288 -28.56 23.48 -16.26
C GLU A 288 -27.91 22.29 -16.97
N ASP A 289 -26.59 22.41 -17.23
CA ASP A 289 -25.70 21.38 -17.75
C ASP A 289 -25.64 20.17 -16.79
N ALA A 290 -26.74 19.43 -16.67
CA ALA A 290 -26.85 18.29 -15.76
C ALA A 290 -26.01 17.13 -16.30
N VAL A 291 -24.76 17.03 -15.86
CA VAL A 291 -23.87 15.90 -16.16
C VAL A 291 -24.57 14.61 -15.73
N GLY A 292 -24.74 13.64 -16.63
CA GLY A 292 -25.43 12.39 -16.33
C GLY A 292 -24.64 11.53 -15.33
N ALA A 293 -23.32 11.41 -15.51
CA ALA A 293 -22.45 10.67 -14.60
C ALA A 293 -21.12 11.39 -14.35
N GLU A 294 -20.68 11.49 -13.10
CA GLU A 294 -19.39 12.05 -12.69
C GLU A 294 -18.59 11.04 -11.87
N ALA A 295 -17.34 10.77 -12.28
CA ALA A 295 -16.42 9.92 -11.53
C ALA A 295 -15.10 10.64 -11.26
N THR A 296 -14.66 10.69 -10.01
CA THR A 296 -13.38 11.27 -9.64
C THR A 296 -12.60 10.31 -8.74
N GLY A 297 -11.39 9.92 -9.14
CA GLY A 297 -10.53 9.08 -8.31
C GLY A 297 -10.07 9.83 -7.06
N ILE A 298 -9.41 10.97 -7.25
CA ILE A 298 -8.97 11.88 -6.18
C ILE A 298 -9.51 13.29 -6.44
N LEU A 299 -10.27 13.85 -5.50
CA LEU A 299 -10.72 15.24 -5.52
C LEU A 299 -10.05 16.03 -4.40
N VAL A 300 -9.26 17.05 -4.77
CA VAL A 300 -8.69 18.02 -3.83
C VAL A 300 -9.31 19.39 -4.06
N GLY A 301 -9.79 20.02 -2.98
CA GLY A 301 -10.28 21.39 -3.00
C GLY A 301 -9.85 22.17 -1.77
N ILE A 302 -9.19 23.31 -1.97
CA ILE A 302 -8.73 24.18 -0.88
C ILE A 302 -9.36 25.54 -1.06
N ASN A 303 -10.11 26.03 -0.08
CA ASN A 303 -10.83 27.31 -0.18
C ASN A 303 -10.00 28.51 0.34
N TYR A 304 -8.80 28.27 0.88
CA TYR A 304 -7.96 29.28 1.54
C TYR A 304 -6.48 29.11 1.22
N THR A 305 -5.73 30.22 1.24
CA THR A 305 -4.32 30.27 0.81
C THR A 305 -3.34 29.61 1.77
N ASP A 306 -3.68 29.49 3.05
CA ASP A 306 -2.72 29.14 4.10
C ASP A 306 -2.69 27.64 4.44
N TYR A 307 -3.41 26.82 3.66
CA TYR A 307 -3.54 25.39 3.92
C TYR A 307 -3.02 24.56 2.76
N SER A 308 -2.53 23.36 3.11
CA SER A 308 -2.09 22.38 2.13
C SER A 308 -2.73 21.03 2.38
N ASN A 309 -3.46 20.52 1.38
CA ASN A 309 -4.00 19.16 1.44
C ASN A 309 -2.99 18.17 0.86
N SER A 310 -2.92 16.97 1.45
CA SER A 310 -2.00 15.92 1.02
C SER A 310 -2.70 14.58 0.88
N VAL A 311 -2.67 14.02 -0.32
CA VAL A 311 -3.21 12.67 -0.63
C VAL A 311 -2.09 11.77 -1.14
N VAL A 312 -1.95 10.60 -0.54
CA VAL A 312 -0.99 9.56 -0.97
C VAL A 312 -1.73 8.27 -1.26
N VAL A 313 -1.51 7.71 -2.45
CA VAL A 313 -2.05 6.41 -2.88
C VAL A 313 -0.89 5.51 -3.28
N ASN A 314 -0.64 4.46 -2.49
CA ASN A 314 0.39 3.44 -2.76
C ASN A 314 -0.16 2.31 -3.63
N GLY A 315 -0.88 2.69 -4.69
CA GLY A 315 -1.55 1.82 -5.63
C GLY A 315 -1.99 2.61 -6.85
N ASN A 316 -2.91 2.05 -7.62
CA ASN A 316 -3.47 2.67 -8.81
C ASN A 316 -4.68 3.54 -8.48
N VAL A 317 -4.95 4.52 -9.34
CA VAL A 317 -6.16 5.35 -9.28
C VAL A 317 -6.92 5.20 -10.59
N SER A 318 -8.20 4.86 -10.52
CA SER A 318 -9.08 4.79 -11.69
C SER A 318 -10.38 5.55 -11.48
N ALA A 319 -10.83 6.24 -12.53
CA ALA A 319 -12.11 6.94 -12.56
C ALA A 319 -12.86 6.61 -13.86
N ILE A 320 -14.07 6.08 -13.75
CA ILE A 320 -14.90 5.70 -14.91
C ILE A 320 -16.29 6.28 -14.74
N ALA A 321 -16.67 7.17 -15.65
CA ALA A 321 -18.04 7.70 -15.74
C ALA A 321 -18.70 7.21 -17.02
N THR A 322 -19.98 6.86 -16.99
CA THR A 322 -20.69 6.41 -18.19
C THR A 322 -22.15 6.84 -18.15
N SER A 323 -22.60 7.51 -19.21
CA SER A 323 -24.02 7.82 -19.45
C SER A 323 -24.42 7.56 -20.93
N PRO A 324 -25.66 7.14 -21.23
CA PRO A 324 -26.11 6.85 -22.59
C PRO A 324 -26.08 8.02 -23.57
N ASP A 325 -26.18 9.25 -23.07
CA ASP A 325 -26.16 10.48 -23.87
C ASP A 325 -24.74 11.04 -24.09
N GLY A 326 -23.72 10.41 -23.49
CA GLY A 326 -22.34 10.88 -23.52
C GLY A 326 -22.08 12.13 -22.69
N ASN A 327 -23.01 12.50 -21.80
CA ASN A 327 -22.83 13.59 -20.84
C ASN A 327 -22.20 13.07 -19.54
N ASP A 328 -21.04 12.43 -19.68
CA ASP A 328 -20.27 11.90 -18.57
C ASP A 328 -18.97 12.68 -18.36
N SER A 329 -18.48 12.71 -17.12
CA SER A 329 -17.20 13.38 -16.79
C SER A 329 -16.40 12.55 -15.80
N ALA A 330 -15.28 12.02 -16.28
CA ALA A 330 -14.33 11.31 -15.43
C ALA A 330 -13.01 12.07 -15.25
N SER A 331 -12.45 12.01 -14.04
CA SER A 331 -11.14 12.57 -13.73
C SER A 331 -10.36 11.66 -12.78
N GLY A 332 -9.16 11.24 -13.16
CA GLY A 332 -8.31 10.44 -12.26
C GLY A 332 -7.95 11.26 -11.02
N ILE A 333 -7.44 12.47 -11.24
CA ILE A 333 -7.16 13.48 -10.23
C ILE A 333 -7.85 14.78 -10.64
N ARG A 334 -8.68 15.35 -9.75
CA ARG A 334 -9.37 16.62 -9.95
C ARG A 334 -8.95 17.61 -8.87
N ILE A 335 -8.47 18.77 -9.30
CA ILE A 335 -8.12 19.90 -8.44
C ILE A 335 -9.07 21.04 -8.78
N ASN A 336 -9.85 21.50 -7.80
CA ASN A 336 -10.92 22.47 -8.05
C ASN A 336 -10.80 23.67 -7.11
N LYS A 337 -10.67 24.88 -7.69
CA LYS A 337 -10.66 26.16 -6.99
C LYS A 337 -9.72 26.16 -5.79
N ASN A 338 -8.47 25.79 -6.06
CA ASN A 338 -7.47 25.53 -5.04
C ASN A 338 -6.74 26.82 -4.65
N TYR A 339 -7.08 27.42 -3.51
CA TYR A 339 -6.44 28.66 -3.06
C TYR A 339 -5.09 28.44 -2.36
N GLY A 340 -4.86 27.26 -1.77
CA GLY A 340 -3.61 26.86 -1.13
C GLY A 340 -2.94 25.69 -1.86
N ASP A 341 -2.00 24.99 -1.24
CA ASP A 341 -1.16 23.99 -1.94
C ASP A 341 -1.80 22.60 -1.98
N ALA A 342 -1.98 22.02 -3.16
CA ALA A 342 -2.46 20.65 -3.32
C ALA A 342 -1.29 19.70 -3.61
N ASN A 343 -1.10 18.71 -2.74
CA ASN A 343 -0.07 17.68 -2.90
C ASN A 343 -0.72 16.31 -3.12
N VAL A 344 -0.47 15.69 -4.28
CA VAL A 344 -0.99 14.36 -4.62
C VAL A 344 0.16 13.48 -5.06
N THR A 345 0.31 12.30 -4.43
CA THR A 345 1.28 11.28 -4.82
C THR A 345 0.57 9.96 -5.09
N VAL A 346 0.80 9.40 -6.28
CA VAL A 346 0.31 8.08 -6.69
C VAL A 346 1.50 7.23 -7.12
N VAL A 347 1.71 6.10 -6.44
CA VAL A 347 2.82 5.18 -6.75
C VAL A 347 2.50 4.33 -7.99
N GLY A 348 1.23 3.99 -8.20
CA GLY A 348 0.78 3.25 -9.37
C GLY A 348 0.43 4.13 -10.57
N ASP A 349 -0.41 3.56 -11.43
CA ASP A 349 -0.96 4.25 -12.60
C ASP A 349 -2.17 5.11 -12.21
N VAL A 350 -2.40 6.18 -12.98
CA VAL A 350 -3.63 6.98 -12.93
C VAL A 350 -4.35 6.82 -14.26
N TYR A 351 -5.58 6.34 -14.24
CA TYR A 351 -6.42 6.17 -15.42
C TYR A 351 -7.78 6.85 -15.25
N SER A 352 -8.28 7.42 -16.35
CA SER A 352 -9.63 7.94 -16.44
C SER A 352 -10.15 7.83 -17.86
N ASN A 353 -11.43 7.50 -18.03
CA ASN A 353 -12.10 7.58 -19.34
C ASN A 353 -12.50 9.02 -19.73
N GLY A 354 -12.03 10.02 -18.98
CA GLY A 354 -12.03 11.44 -19.35
C GLY A 354 -10.62 12.00 -19.25
N TYR A 355 -10.38 12.83 -18.23
CA TYR A 355 -9.07 13.46 -18.00
C TYR A 355 -8.23 12.71 -16.96
N GLY A 356 -6.93 12.53 -17.20
CA GLY A 356 -6.02 12.00 -16.18
C GLY A 356 -5.94 12.95 -14.97
N ILE A 357 -5.51 14.18 -15.22
CA ILE A 357 -5.57 15.31 -14.29
C ILE A 357 -6.54 16.37 -14.84
N LYS A 358 -7.43 16.89 -14.00
CA LYS A 358 -8.29 18.04 -14.29
C LYS A 358 -8.04 19.13 -13.25
N ASN A 359 -7.26 20.15 -13.62
CA ASN A 359 -6.97 21.31 -12.77
C ASN A 359 -7.81 22.51 -13.21
N THR A 360 -8.68 23.02 -12.34
CA THR A 360 -9.49 24.19 -12.66
C THR A 360 -9.39 25.26 -11.58
N GLY A 361 -8.79 26.40 -11.95
CA GLY A 361 -8.84 27.61 -11.15
C GLY A 361 -8.01 27.59 -9.87
N SER A 362 -6.78 27.10 -9.95
CA SER A 362 -5.85 27.04 -8.81
C SER A 362 -5.03 28.32 -8.69
N ILE A 363 -4.98 28.86 -7.46
CA ILE A 363 -4.19 30.00 -7.02
C ILE A 363 -2.98 29.54 -6.21
N GLY A 364 -3.08 28.46 -5.43
CA GLY A 364 -1.92 27.83 -4.80
C GLY A 364 -1.26 26.78 -5.69
N ASP A 365 -0.08 26.32 -5.29
CA ASP A 365 0.70 25.37 -6.09
C ASP A 365 0.02 24.00 -6.11
N VAL A 366 0.10 23.33 -7.27
CA VAL A 366 -0.44 22.00 -7.48
C VAL A 366 0.70 21.06 -7.80
N ASN A 367 1.07 20.22 -6.84
CA ASN A 367 2.15 19.25 -6.97
C ASN A 367 1.56 17.85 -7.11
N VAL A 368 1.74 17.25 -8.30
CA VAL A 368 1.25 15.90 -8.60
C VAL A 368 2.43 15.02 -8.97
N ILE A 369 2.62 13.93 -8.23
CA ILE A 369 3.60 12.87 -8.53
C ILE A 369 2.84 11.60 -8.89
N VAL A 370 3.11 11.05 -10.08
CA VAL A 370 2.60 9.75 -10.55
C VAL A 370 3.79 8.90 -10.96
N ASP A 371 4.23 7.96 -10.12
CA ASP A 371 5.35 7.09 -10.48
C ASP A 371 4.99 6.20 -11.68
N GLY A 372 3.72 5.83 -11.86
CA GLY A 372 3.24 5.10 -13.03
C GLY A 372 2.93 5.94 -14.28
N THR A 373 1.99 5.42 -15.07
CA THR A 373 1.42 6.06 -16.25
C THR A 373 0.25 6.94 -15.84
N LEU A 374 0.28 8.21 -16.24
CA LEU A 374 -0.88 9.09 -16.22
C LEU A 374 -1.62 9.03 -17.56
N LYS A 375 -2.84 8.50 -17.55
CA LYS A 375 -3.66 8.33 -18.74
C LYS A 375 -5.05 8.96 -18.57
N GLY A 376 -5.45 9.74 -19.56
CA GLY A 376 -6.84 10.13 -19.76
C GLY A 376 -7.25 9.91 -21.23
N GLU A 377 -8.43 9.36 -21.46
CA GLU A 377 -8.93 9.13 -22.82
C GLU A 377 -9.06 10.45 -23.61
N ASP A 378 -9.57 11.51 -22.98
CA ASP A 378 -9.71 12.83 -23.58
C ASP A 378 -8.41 13.63 -23.60
N ALA A 379 -7.72 13.69 -22.46
CA ALA A 379 -6.37 14.22 -22.33
C ALA A 379 -5.71 13.71 -21.06
N ALA A 380 -4.38 13.58 -21.05
CA ALA A 380 -3.67 13.23 -19.81
C ALA A 380 -3.80 14.36 -18.78
N ILE A 381 -3.76 15.62 -19.22
CA ILE A 381 -3.91 16.80 -18.37
C ILE A 381 -4.88 17.78 -19.03
N TYR A 382 -5.87 18.23 -18.27
CA TYR A 382 -6.73 19.36 -18.57
C TYR A 382 -6.46 20.48 -17.58
N THR A 383 -6.29 21.69 -18.09
CA THR A 383 -6.19 22.90 -17.27
C THR A 383 -7.19 23.95 -17.71
N ARG A 384 -7.76 24.66 -16.73
CA ARG A 384 -8.51 25.90 -16.95
C ARG A 384 -8.04 26.96 -15.98
N GLU A 385 -7.45 28.01 -16.52
CA GLU A 385 -6.88 29.14 -15.77
C GLU A 385 -7.75 30.39 -15.97
N TYR A 386 -7.69 31.30 -14.99
CA TYR A 386 -8.45 32.55 -15.02
C TYR A 386 -7.63 33.66 -15.69
N GLU A 387 -8.25 34.41 -16.60
CA GLU A 387 -7.65 35.62 -17.16
C GLU A 387 -7.91 36.81 -16.22
N SER A 388 -6.95 37.12 -15.36
CA SER A 388 -7.03 38.28 -14.46
C SER A 388 -6.93 39.60 -15.25
N LYS A 389 -8.05 40.29 -15.51
CA LYS A 389 -8.09 41.65 -16.10
C LYS A 389 -8.39 42.71 -15.03
N GLY A 390 -7.37 43.41 -14.49
CA GLY A 390 -7.57 44.52 -13.53
C GLY A 390 -6.38 44.80 -12.59
N GLU A 391 -6.58 45.67 -11.59
CA GLU A 391 -5.56 46.04 -10.56
C GLU A 391 -5.35 44.96 -9.46
N ASN A 392 -6.22 43.95 -9.38
CA ASN A 392 -6.09 42.81 -8.47
C ASN A 392 -5.67 41.57 -9.26
N VAL A 393 -4.40 41.49 -9.63
CA VAL A 393 -3.80 40.26 -10.18
C VAL A 393 -3.64 39.28 -9.04
N VAL A 394 -4.45 38.21 -9.02
CA VAL A 394 -4.14 37.05 -8.17
C VAL A 394 -3.12 36.22 -8.94
N GLU A 395 -1.93 36.04 -8.38
CA GLU A 395 -0.93 35.12 -8.95
C GLU A 395 -1.51 33.71 -8.89
N THR A 396 -1.60 33.05 -10.05
CA THR A 396 -1.99 31.64 -10.12
C THR A 396 -0.79 30.78 -9.80
N GLY A 397 -0.92 29.87 -8.84
CA GLY A 397 0.10 28.89 -8.50
C GLY A 397 0.42 27.95 -9.64
N ASP A 398 1.60 27.34 -9.57
CA ASP A 398 2.12 26.51 -10.65
C ASP A 398 1.56 25.10 -10.61
N LEU A 399 1.33 24.52 -11.80
CA LEU A 399 1.04 23.10 -11.95
C LEU A 399 2.35 22.32 -12.15
N ASN A 400 2.83 21.70 -11.09
CA ASN A 400 4.04 20.89 -11.06
C ASN A 400 3.70 19.41 -11.18
N VAL A 401 3.93 18.82 -12.35
CA VAL A 401 3.69 17.40 -12.60
C VAL A 401 5.01 16.65 -12.71
N THR A 402 5.15 15.61 -11.90
CA THR A 402 6.23 14.61 -11.99
C THR A 402 5.64 13.26 -12.33
N VAL A 403 6.07 12.65 -13.43
CA VAL A 403 5.42 11.46 -13.95
C VAL A 403 6.37 10.58 -14.75
N TRP A 404 6.23 9.26 -14.68
CA TRP A 404 7.02 8.39 -15.56
C TRP A 404 6.57 8.50 -17.00
N GLN A 405 5.27 8.31 -17.26
CA GLN A 405 4.72 8.36 -18.62
C GLN A 405 3.36 9.05 -18.66
N ILE A 406 3.12 9.86 -19.69
CA ILE A 406 1.77 10.39 -19.99
C ILE A 406 1.23 9.81 -21.29
N LYS A 407 -0.06 9.47 -21.31
CA LYS A 407 -0.77 8.93 -22.49
C LYS A 407 -2.16 9.55 -22.62
N SER A 408 -2.63 9.63 -23.86
CA SER A 408 -4.04 9.93 -24.14
C SER A 408 -4.50 9.21 -25.40
N ASP A 409 -5.73 8.70 -25.37
CA ASP A 409 -6.32 7.97 -26.50
C ASP A 409 -6.77 8.93 -27.61
N SER A 410 -7.13 10.18 -27.27
CA SER A 410 -7.39 11.25 -28.25
C SER A 410 -6.12 11.81 -28.91
N GLY A 411 -4.94 11.47 -28.38
CA GLY A 411 -3.65 12.03 -28.77
C GLY A 411 -3.30 13.38 -28.13
N ASN A 412 -4.22 14.00 -27.37
CA ASN A 412 -3.96 15.27 -26.68
C ASN A 412 -3.33 14.99 -25.31
N LEU A 413 -2.02 15.22 -25.16
CA LEU A 413 -1.37 15.05 -23.86
C LEU A 413 -1.79 16.13 -22.86
N VAL A 414 -1.92 17.38 -23.31
CA VAL A 414 -2.40 18.50 -22.50
C VAL A 414 -3.45 19.27 -23.29
N LYS A 415 -4.55 19.64 -22.61
CA LYS A 415 -5.51 20.65 -23.06
C LYS A 415 -5.51 21.82 -22.08
N ALA A 416 -5.41 23.05 -22.58
CA ALA A 416 -5.40 24.23 -21.72
C ALA A 416 -6.40 25.28 -22.20
N TYR A 417 -7.19 25.78 -21.26
CA TYR A 417 -8.18 26.82 -21.49
C TYR A 417 -7.91 28.04 -20.61
N ILE A 418 -8.08 29.22 -21.19
CA ILE A 418 -8.13 30.49 -20.47
C ILE A 418 -9.58 30.94 -20.39
N LEU A 419 -10.07 31.12 -19.18
CA LEU A 419 -11.42 31.60 -18.87
C LEU A 419 -11.38 33.11 -18.69
N ASP A 420 -12.08 33.84 -19.55
CA ASP A 420 -12.35 35.26 -19.37
C ASP A 420 -13.45 35.42 -18.31
N GLU A 421 -13.10 35.92 -17.12
CA GLU A 421 -14.03 36.05 -15.99
C GLU A 421 -15.17 37.04 -16.24
N LEU A 422 -14.96 38.05 -17.09
CA LEU A 422 -15.98 39.06 -17.38
C LEU A 422 -17.08 38.51 -18.28
N THR A 423 -16.72 37.61 -19.20
CA THR A 423 -17.64 37.05 -20.20
C THR A 423 -18.05 35.61 -19.92
N GLY A 424 -17.35 34.92 -19.01
CA GLY A 424 -17.56 33.50 -18.72
C GLY A 424 -17.11 32.57 -19.85
N LYS A 425 -16.37 33.07 -20.85
CA LYS A 425 -16.00 32.30 -22.04
C LYS A 425 -14.63 31.64 -21.89
N ASN A 426 -14.56 30.37 -22.25
CA ASN A 426 -13.30 29.64 -22.39
C ASN A 426 -12.69 29.87 -23.77
N SER A 427 -11.37 30.00 -23.81
CA SER A 427 -10.57 30.05 -25.02
C SER A 427 -9.43 29.04 -24.92
N GLU A 428 -9.24 28.21 -25.94
CA GLU A 428 -8.11 27.27 -26.00
C GLU A 428 -6.79 28.02 -26.13
N SER A 429 -5.77 27.53 -25.43
CA SER A 429 -4.43 28.12 -25.42
C SER A 429 -3.35 27.09 -25.71
N GLY A 430 -3.07 26.88 -27.00
CA GLY A 430 -1.96 26.01 -27.42
C GLY A 430 -0.57 26.47 -26.94
N LYS A 431 -0.39 27.77 -26.64
CA LYS A 431 0.84 28.25 -25.98
C LYS A 431 0.96 27.68 -24.57
N ARG A 432 -0.13 27.74 -23.80
CA ARG A 432 -0.14 27.24 -22.43
C ARG A 432 0.02 25.72 -22.39
N GLU A 433 -0.60 25.00 -23.32
CA GLU A 433 -0.40 23.55 -23.48
C GLU A 433 1.08 23.18 -23.64
N GLU A 434 1.80 23.91 -24.50
CA GLU A 434 3.21 23.68 -24.77
C GLU A 434 4.12 24.13 -23.62
N GLU A 435 3.75 25.18 -22.89
CA GLU A 435 4.44 25.58 -21.64
C GLU A 435 4.33 24.51 -20.57
N ILE A 436 3.11 23.98 -20.34
CA ILE A 436 2.89 22.90 -19.38
C ILE A 436 3.70 21.68 -19.78
N LEU A 437 3.61 21.25 -21.05
CA LEU A 437 4.34 20.07 -21.55
C LEU A 437 5.85 20.15 -21.35
N LYS A 438 6.45 21.33 -21.56
CA LYS A 438 7.88 21.57 -21.34
C LYS A 438 8.28 21.57 -19.88
N ASN A 439 7.36 21.93 -18.99
CA ASN A 439 7.62 22.00 -17.55
C ASN A 439 7.35 20.68 -16.81
N ILE A 440 6.77 19.67 -17.46
CA ILE A 440 6.60 18.33 -16.86
C ILE A 440 7.96 17.73 -16.54
N ASN A 441 8.08 17.18 -15.34
CA ASN A 441 9.24 16.41 -14.89
C ASN A 441 9.03 14.93 -15.23
N TYR A 442 9.73 14.41 -16.25
CA TYR A 442 9.63 12.99 -16.60
C TYR A 442 10.59 12.16 -15.77
N ILE A 443 10.09 11.13 -15.10
CA ILE A 443 10.90 10.20 -14.30
C ILE A 443 11.75 9.34 -15.23
N ILE A 444 13.06 9.33 -14.98
CA ILE A 444 14.04 8.52 -15.71
C ILE A 444 14.38 7.30 -14.86
N ARG A 445 13.74 6.17 -15.17
CA ARG A 445 13.95 4.94 -14.41
C ARG A 445 15.19 4.20 -14.89
N THR A 446 15.92 3.63 -13.94
CA THR A 446 17.07 2.75 -14.19
C THR A 446 16.86 1.42 -13.50
N ASP A 447 16.97 0.33 -14.24
CA ASP A 447 17.07 -1.00 -13.66
C ASP A 447 18.41 -1.15 -12.94
N LYS A 448 18.41 -1.96 -11.89
CA LYS A 448 19.65 -2.41 -11.27
C LYS A 448 20.49 -3.17 -12.30
N ALA A 449 21.71 -2.70 -12.56
CA ALA A 449 22.66 -3.38 -13.43
C ALA A 449 23.51 -4.36 -12.61
N GLU A 450 23.31 -5.67 -12.78
CA GLU A 450 24.19 -6.67 -12.18
C GLU A 450 25.61 -6.54 -12.76
N ASN A 451 26.63 -6.41 -11.90
CA ASN A 451 28.04 -6.20 -12.29
C ASN A 451 28.35 -4.84 -12.95
N GLY A 452 27.52 -3.83 -12.70
CA GLY A 452 27.83 -2.47 -13.07
C GLY A 452 26.96 -1.46 -12.33
N THR A 453 27.05 -0.21 -12.74
CA THR A 453 26.24 0.88 -12.20
C THR A 453 25.88 1.81 -13.35
N ILE A 454 24.60 2.16 -13.45
CA ILE A 454 24.13 3.20 -14.34
C ILE A 454 24.11 4.48 -13.53
N THR A 455 24.82 5.50 -13.99
CA THR A 455 24.79 6.84 -13.40
C THR A 455 24.24 7.82 -14.41
N LEU A 456 23.31 8.65 -13.96
CA LEU A 456 22.70 9.70 -14.76
C LEU A 456 23.40 11.03 -14.48
N SER A 457 23.47 11.88 -15.50
CA SER A 457 23.93 13.25 -15.37
C SER A 457 23.06 14.15 -16.24
N GLY A 458 22.75 15.34 -15.74
CA GLY A 458 21.74 16.21 -16.36
C GLY A 458 20.31 15.87 -15.95
N THR A 459 20.10 15.16 -14.84
CA THR A 459 18.79 15.01 -14.18
C THR A 459 18.69 15.95 -12.97
N THR A 460 17.46 16.18 -12.51
CA THR A 460 17.14 16.88 -11.26
C THR A 460 16.42 15.90 -10.33
N LEU A 461 16.69 15.95 -9.03
CA LEU A 461 15.98 15.12 -8.05
C LEU A 461 14.67 15.81 -7.65
N VAL A 462 13.53 15.26 -8.03
CA VAL A 462 12.19 15.79 -7.67
C VAL A 462 11.38 14.66 -7.05
N GLY A 463 10.89 14.86 -5.82
CA GLY A 463 10.09 13.85 -5.12
C GLY A 463 10.81 12.53 -4.87
N GLY A 464 12.14 12.52 -4.85
CA GLY A 464 12.96 11.31 -4.73
C GLY A 464 13.30 10.62 -6.06
N TYR A 465 12.85 11.16 -7.19
CA TYR A 465 13.08 10.61 -8.52
C TYR A 465 14.10 11.43 -9.32
N ASP A 466 14.95 10.75 -10.10
CA ASP A 466 15.71 11.38 -11.17
C ASP A 466 14.76 11.81 -12.28
N THR A 467 14.65 13.11 -12.54
CA THR A 467 13.76 13.67 -13.55
C THR A 467 14.49 14.53 -14.57
N ALA A 468 13.88 14.66 -15.74
CA ALA A 468 14.29 15.60 -16.78
C ALA A 468 13.09 16.03 -17.62
N HIS A 469 13.18 17.19 -18.27
CA HIS A 469 12.12 17.72 -19.12
C HIS A 469 12.17 17.15 -20.54
N GLU A 470 11.08 17.30 -21.30
CA GLU A 470 11.05 16.95 -22.73
C GLU A 470 12.21 17.62 -23.48
N SER A 471 12.85 16.87 -24.39
CA SER A 471 13.99 17.32 -25.20
C SER A 471 15.27 17.65 -24.41
N GLN A 472 15.28 17.49 -23.09
CA GLN A 472 16.49 17.62 -22.29
C GLN A 472 17.45 16.46 -22.60
N GLU A 473 18.75 16.77 -22.65
CA GLU A 473 19.80 15.77 -22.79
C GLU A 473 20.17 15.20 -21.42
N VAL A 474 20.05 13.89 -21.28
CA VAL A 474 20.51 13.13 -20.12
C VAL A 474 21.69 12.28 -20.54
N VAL A 475 22.83 12.47 -19.89
CA VAL A 475 24.03 11.68 -20.13
C VAL A 475 23.99 10.46 -19.23
N ILE A 476 24.13 9.30 -19.86
CA ILE A 476 24.11 7.99 -19.23
C ILE A 476 25.53 7.44 -19.30
N LYS A 477 26.10 7.19 -18.13
CA LYS A 477 27.36 6.48 -17.99
C LYS A 477 27.10 5.14 -17.34
N VAL A 478 27.64 4.09 -17.93
CA VAL A 478 27.62 2.75 -17.35
C VAL A 478 29.03 2.40 -16.92
N GLU A 479 29.22 2.23 -15.62
CA GLU A 479 30.46 1.72 -15.07
C GLU A 479 30.33 0.21 -14.91
N THR A 480 31.30 -0.54 -15.45
CA THR A 480 31.31 -2.00 -15.38
C THR A 480 32.27 -2.46 -14.31
N ALA A 481 31.89 -3.49 -13.56
CA ALA A 481 32.79 -4.18 -12.65
C ALA A 481 33.97 -4.80 -13.42
N SER A 482 35.09 -5.02 -12.71
CA SER A 482 36.28 -5.63 -13.30
C SER A 482 35.97 -6.99 -13.92
N GLY A 483 36.46 -7.22 -15.14
CA GLY A 483 36.20 -8.46 -15.88
C GLY A 483 34.91 -8.46 -16.69
N TYR A 484 34.13 -7.37 -16.68
CA TYR A 484 32.93 -7.21 -17.50
C TYR A 484 33.09 -6.06 -18.50
N LYS A 485 32.33 -6.13 -19.60
CA LYS A 485 32.20 -5.08 -20.61
C LYS A 485 30.73 -4.77 -20.84
N LEU A 486 30.46 -3.53 -21.25
CA LEU A 486 29.14 -3.12 -21.71
C LEU A 486 28.89 -3.62 -23.13
N ASP A 487 27.85 -4.42 -23.31
CA ASP A 487 27.40 -4.85 -24.64
C ASP A 487 26.36 -3.89 -25.21
N ALA A 488 25.36 -3.53 -24.41
CA ALA A 488 24.29 -2.64 -24.83
C ALA A 488 23.65 -1.90 -23.65
N VAL A 489 23.07 -0.75 -23.92
CA VAL A 489 22.12 -0.08 -23.04
C VAL A 489 20.74 -0.24 -23.68
N LYS A 490 19.80 -0.88 -22.97
CA LYS A 490 18.40 -0.93 -23.33
C LYS A 490 17.72 0.33 -22.81
N ASN A 491 16.76 0.84 -23.57
CA ASN A 491 16.19 2.16 -23.37
C ASN A 491 14.70 2.23 -23.71
N GLY A 492 14.02 1.07 -23.64
CA GLY A 492 12.61 0.94 -24.04
C GLY A 492 12.38 1.44 -25.47
N SER A 493 11.43 2.36 -25.64
CA SER A 493 11.10 3.02 -26.91
C SER A 493 11.87 4.32 -27.17
N SER A 494 12.79 4.71 -26.28
CA SER A 494 13.52 5.98 -26.41
C SER A 494 14.64 5.89 -27.46
N THR A 495 15.27 7.02 -27.79
CA THR A 495 16.44 7.04 -28.69
C THR A 495 17.70 7.38 -27.89
N LEU A 496 18.76 6.57 -28.03
CA LEU A 496 20.07 6.82 -27.44
C LEU A 496 21.11 7.08 -28.52
N THR A 497 21.97 8.07 -28.30
CA THR A 497 23.14 8.33 -29.12
C THR A 497 24.41 7.94 -28.36
N LYS A 498 25.25 7.09 -28.94
CA LYS A 498 26.53 6.71 -28.31
C LYS A 498 27.58 7.79 -28.58
N ASN A 499 28.21 8.29 -27.53
CA ASN A 499 29.25 9.30 -27.58
C ASN A 499 30.64 8.68 -27.82
N ALA A 500 31.59 9.51 -28.26
CA ALA A 500 32.96 9.08 -28.53
C ALA A 500 33.72 8.64 -27.26
N ASP A 501 33.33 9.16 -26.10
CA ASP A 501 33.90 8.83 -24.78
C ASP A 501 33.33 7.55 -24.15
N GLY A 502 32.38 6.89 -24.84
CA GLY A 502 31.73 5.66 -24.39
C GLY A 502 30.47 5.86 -23.56
N THR A 503 30.07 7.10 -23.24
CA THR A 503 28.77 7.42 -22.65
C THR A 503 27.65 7.39 -23.70
N TYR A 504 26.40 7.49 -23.24
CA TYR A 504 25.22 7.58 -24.10
C TYR A 504 24.45 8.86 -23.77
N THR A 505 23.96 9.57 -24.77
CA THR A 505 23.04 10.69 -24.59
C THR A 505 21.62 10.25 -24.93
N LEU A 506 20.71 10.41 -23.97
CA LEU A 506 19.27 10.33 -24.14
C LEU A 506 18.74 11.73 -24.38
N ILE A 507 17.92 11.89 -25.43
CA ILE A 507 17.02 13.04 -25.53
C ILE A 507 15.68 12.57 -25.00
N VAL A 508 15.22 13.17 -23.90
CA VAL A 508 13.98 12.73 -23.23
C VAL A 508 12.81 12.88 -24.19
N PRO A 509 12.06 11.80 -24.48
CA PRO A 509 10.96 11.84 -25.42
C PRO A 509 9.79 12.63 -24.85
N ARG A 510 9.03 13.30 -25.73
CA ARG A 510 7.71 13.83 -25.40
C ARG A 510 6.85 12.70 -24.84
N GLY A 511 6.25 12.93 -23.68
CA GLY A 511 5.41 11.95 -23.01
C GLY A 511 6.15 10.98 -22.08
N GLY A 512 7.48 11.05 -21.99
CA GLY A 512 8.28 10.24 -21.07
C GLY A 512 8.29 8.74 -21.40
N GLY A 513 8.20 7.89 -20.37
CA GLY A 513 8.25 6.43 -20.49
C GLY A 513 9.66 5.88 -20.62
N VAL A 514 10.64 6.55 -20.03
CA VAL A 514 12.05 6.13 -20.10
C VAL A 514 12.32 5.04 -19.05
N GLN A 515 12.77 3.88 -19.52
CA GLN A 515 13.32 2.80 -18.70
C GLN A 515 14.68 2.40 -19.27
N LEU A 516 15.73 2.57 -18.47
CA LEU A 516 17.11 2.27 -18.86
C LEU A 516 17.58 0.99 -18.18
N SER A 517 18.26 0.12 -18.93
CA SER A 517 18.99 -1.01 -18.36
C SER A 517 20.27 -1.30 -19.11
N ALA A 518 21.25 -1.90 -18.43
CA ALA A 518 22.54 -2.23 -19.01
C ALA A 518 22.68 -3.73 -19.21
N VAL A 519 23.15 -4.14 -20.38
CA VAL A 519 23.51 -5.51 -20.70
C VAL A 519 25.03 -5.61 -20.65
N LEU A 520 25.53 -6.36 -19.68
CA LEU A 520 26.96 -6.55 -19.44
C LEU A 520 27.36 -8.00 -19.73
N SER A 521 28.56 -8.22 -20.26
CA SER A 521 29.12 -9.56 -20.45
C SER A 521 30.55 -9.68 -19.95
N ALA A 522 30.91 -10.87 -19.48
CA ALA A 522 32.26 -11.16 -19.02
C ALA A 522 33.28 -11.08 -20.18
N ILE A 523 34.42 -10.44 -19.92
CA ILE A 523 35.58 -10.41 -20.79
C ILE A 523 36.29 -11.77 -20.66
N LYS A 524 36.32 -12.55 -21.74
CA LYS A 524 37.11 -13.79 -21.76
C LYS A 524 38.59 -13.47 -21.55
N GLN A 525 39.15 -13.89 -20.42
CA GLN A 525 40.60 -13.96 -20.28
C GLN A 525 41.12 -15.00 -21.26
N SER A 526 41.92 -14.58 -22.25
CA SER A 526 42.71 -15.51 -23.04
C SER A 526 43.79 -16.09 -22.12
N GLY A 527 43.59 -17.33 -21.67
CA GLY A 527 44.61 -18.08 -20.95
C GLY A 527 45.91 -18.09 -21.76
N GLY A 528 47.00 -17.68 -21.11
CA GLY A 528 48.34 -17.69 -21.68
C GLY A 528 48.68 -19.06 -22.26
N GLY A 529 49.04 -19.07 -23.53
CA GLY A 529 49.54 -20.25 -24.22
C GLY A 529 50.83 -20.74 -23.56
N SER A 530 50.77 -21.93 -22.97
CA SER A 530 51.96 -22.72 -22.69
C SER A 530 52.19 -23.65 -23.88
N SER A 531 53.33 -23.44 -24.54
CA SER A 531 53.85 -24.23 -25.64
C SER A 531 54.05 -25.70 -25.25
N GLY A 532 53.53 -26.62 -26.06
CA GLY A 532 53.86 -28.05 -26.01
C GLY A 532 53.63 -28.67 -27.38
N GLY A 533 54.70 -28.76 -28.18
CA GLY A 533 54.67 -29.36 -29.50
C GLY A 533 54.48 -30.88 -29.47
N GLY A 534 53.85 -31.41 -30.53
CA GLY A 534 53.71 -32.85 -30.75
C GLY A 534 53.03 -33.12 -32.10
N SER A 535 53.85 -33.48 -33.08
CA SER A 535 53.52 -33.72 -34.48
C SER A 535 52.81 -35.06 -34.74
N GLY A 536 51.99 -35.10 -35.80
CA GLY A 536 51.47 -36.31 -36.46
C GLY A 536 49.98 -36.14 -36.75
N GLY A 537 49.47 -36.07 -37.99
CA GLY A 537 49.85 -36.72 -39.23
C GLY A 537 48.77 -37.76 -39.57
N GLY A 538 47.86 -37.46 -40.51
CA GLY A 538 46.88 -38.45 -40.98
C GLY A 538 45.64 -37.86 -41.66
N SER A 539 45.52 -38.11 -42.95
CA SER A 539 44.49 -37.68 -43.91
C SER A 539 43.29 -38.63 -44.04
N GLY A 540 42.14 -38.11 -44.48
CA GLY A 540 40.97 -38.82 -45.03
C GLY A 540 39.67 -38.14 -44.54
N GLY A 541 38.69 -37.72 -45.34
CA GLY A 541 38.22 -38.19 -46.65
C GLY A 541 36.79 -38.73 -46.47
N GLY A 542 35.80 -38.11 -47.11
CA GLY A 542 34.47 -38.73 -47.34
C GLY A 542 33.28 -38.05 -46.65
N GLY A 543 32.30 -37.65 -47.45
CA GLY A 543 31.05 -37.02 -47.03
C GLY A 543 29.98 -37.99 -46.53
N GLY A 544 28.83 -37.42 -46.16
CA GLY A 544 27.65 -38.17 -45.76
C GLY A 544 26.52 -37.23 -45.33
N SER A 545 25.56 -37.04 -46.23
CA SER A 545 24.24 -36.49 -45.99
C SER A 545 23.42 -37.36 -45.01
N GLY A 546 22.62 -36.72 -44.14
CA GLY A 546 21.61 -37.39 -43.32
C GLY A 546 20.59 -36.40 -42.75
N SER A 547 19.33 -36.58 -43.13
CA SER A 547 18.15 -35.79 -42.78
C SER A 547 17.68 -35.93 -41.32
N PHE A 548 17.01 -34.88 -40.85
CA PHE A 548 15.87 -34.81 -39.91
C PHE A 548 15.66 -35.92 -38.86
N SER A 549 15.68 -35.54 -37.58
CA SER A 549 14.52 -35.63 -36.66
C SER A 549 14.88 -35.15 -35.24
N GLY A 550 13.88 -34.61 -34.52
CA GLY A 550 13.82 -34.76 -33.07
C GLY A 550 14.21 -33.57 -32.20
N GLN A 551 13.27 -32.64 -32.04
CA GLN A 551 13.18 -31.65 -30.98
C GLN A 551 13.31 -32.30 -29.57
N THR A 552 14.23 -31.81 -28.73
CA THR A 552 14.14 -31.84 -27.26
C THR A 552 14.85 -30.62 -26.68
N GLY A 553 14.25 -30.04 -25.64
CA GLY A 553 14.43 -28.66 -25.19
C GLY A 553 15.86 -28.24 -24.85
N SER A 554 16.18 -27.01 -25.25
CA SER A 554 17.41 -26.33 -24.87
C SER A 554 17.31 -25.87 -23.42
N ASN A 555 17.90 -26.60 -22.48
CA ASN A 555 18.13 -26.13 -21.11
C ASN A 555 19.26 -25.11 -21.14
N ASN A 556 18.92 -23.83 -21.08
CA ASN A 556 19.87 -22.72 -21.11
C ASN A 556 20.27 -22.37 -19.66
N GLY A 557 21.34 -22.98 -19.14
CA GLY A 557 21.88 -22.64 -17.82
C GLY A 557 22.77 -21.40 -17.87
N THR A 558 22.47 -20.39 -17.07
CA THR A 558 23.26 -19.14 -16.98
C THR A 558 24.31 -19.30 -15.90
N THR A 559 25.59 -18.98 -16.17
CA THR A 559 26.65 -18.99 -15.13
C THR A 559 27.13 -17.58 -14.85
N THR A 560 27.13 -17.17 -13.58
CA THR A 560 27.55 -15.85 -13.08
C THR A 560 28.59 -16.00 -11.98
N GLN A 561 29.30 -14.93 -11.64
CA GLN A 561 30.17 -14.87 -10.47
C GLN A 561 29.58 -13.85 -9.49
N SER A 562 29.33 -14.26 -8.25
CA SER A 562 28.73 -13.42 -7.23
C SER A 562 29.75 -12.44 -6.63
N SER A 563 29.26 -11.36 -6.01
CA SER A 563 30.08 -10.42 -5.24
C SER A 563 30.82 -11.07 -4.06
N SER A 564 30.31 -12.20 -3.55
CA SER A 564 30.97 -12.99 -2.52
C SER A 564 32.13 -13.84 -3.05
N GLY A 565 32.33 -13.89 -4.37
CA GLY A 565 33.37 -14.68 -5.04
C GLY A 565 32.92 -16.07 -5.50
N ALA A 566 31.66 -16.44 -5.31
CA ALA A 566 31.12 -17.73 -5.75
C ALA A 566 30.85 -17.75 -7.26
N THR A 567 31.05 -18.89 -7.90
CA THR A 567 30.52 -19.17 -9.25
C THR A 567 29.14 -19.78 -9.11
N VAL A 568 28.14 -19.20 -9.75
CA VAL A 568 26.75 -19.64 -9.67
C VAL A 568 26.28 -20.08 -11.04
N THR A 569 25.75 -21.29 -11.17
CA THR A 569 25.09 -21.75 -12.40
C THR A 569 23.61 -21.95 -12.13
N THR A 570 22.76 -21.14 -12.74
CA THR A 570 21.30 -21.17 -12.55
C THR A 570 20.61 -21.80 -13.76
N VAL A 571 19.73 -22.74 -13.51
CA VAL A 571 18.85 -23.35 -14.50
C VAL A 571 17.41 -23.09 -14.08
N SER A 572 16.62 -22.45 -14.94
CA SER A 572 15.20 -22.23 -14.71
C SER A 572 14.36 -23.09 -15.64
N SER A 573 13.24 -23.62 -15.12
CA SER A 573 12.22 -24.31 -15.91
C SER A 573 10.84 -23.87 -15.46
N GLU A 574 9.87 -23.96 -16.37
CA GLU A 574 8.48 -23.67 -16.08
C GLU A 574 7.62 -24.80 -16.64
N ALA A 575 6.80 -25.40 -15.79
CA ALA A 575 5.87 -26.46 -16.17
C ALA A 575 4.60 -26.39 -15.31
N ASN A 576 3.43 -26.49 -15.93
CA ASN A 576 2.13 -26.51 -15.25
C ASN A 576 1.90 -25.33 -14.28
N GLY A 577 2.35 -24.11 -14.62
CA GLY A 577 2.19 -22.93 -13.76
C GLY A 577 3.14 -22.87 -12.56
N VAL A 578 4.10 -23.80 -12.48
CA VAL A 578 5.16 -23.83 -11.47
C VAL A 578 6.48 -23.44 -12.12
N LYS A 579 7.11 -22.38 -11.61
CA LYS A 579 8.44 -21.94 -12.01
C LYS A 579 9.46 -22.50 -11.03
N THR A 580 10.44 -23.25 -11.52
CA THR A 580 11.54 -23.79 -10.70
C THR A 580 12.86 -23.19 -11.16
N SER A 581 13.61 -22.60 -10.24
CA SER A 581 14.99 -22.14 -10.42
C SER A 581 15.92 -23.01 -9.59
N THR A 582 17.02 -23.46 -10.16
CA THR A 582 18.07 -24.21 -9.46
C THR A 582 19.41 -23.53 -9.69
N ALA A 583 19.95 -22.90 -8.66
CA ALA A 583 21.28 -22.29 -8.64
C ALA A 583 22.29 -23.25 -7.99
N THR A 584 23.30 -23.68 -8.75
CA THR A 584 24.46 -24.40 -8.24
C THR A 584 25.58 -23.41 -7.93
N VAL A 585 25.87 -23.22 -6.65
CA VAL A 585 26.86 -22.27 -6.14
C VAL A 585 28.15 -23.01 -5.82
N SER A 586 29.28 -22.57 -6.38
CA SER A 586 30.62 -23.11 -6.11
C SER A 586 31.58 -22.03 -5.64
N ILE A 587 32.16 -22.19 -4.45
CA ILE A 587 33.07 -21.22 -3.82
C ILE A 587 34.11 -21.96 -2.97
N ASP A 588 35.38 -21.55 -3.04
CA ASP A 588 36.49 -22.20 -2.32
C ASP A 588 36.56 -23.73 -2.46
N GLY A 589 36.17 -24.26 -3.63
CA GLY A 589 36.14 -25.70 -3.92
C GLY A 589 34.99 -26.48 -3.25
N LYS A 590 34.07 -25.77 -2.60
CA LYS A 590 32.81 -26.30 -2.07
C LYS A 590 31.67 -26.02 -3.04
N THR A 591 30.62 -26.84 -2.98
CA THR A 591 29.43 -26.68 -3.82
C THR A 591 28.16 -26.82 -2.99
N ALA A 592 27.21 -25.93 -3.25
CA ALA A 592 25.88 -25.92 -2.69
C ALA A 592 24.84 -25.69 -3.79
N THR A 593 23.60 -26.05 -3.51
CA THR A 593 22.48 -25.88 -4.44
C THR A 593 21.37 -25.13 -3.71
N VAL A 594 20.87 -24.08 -4.36
CA VAL A 594 19.67 -23.35 -3.96
C VAL A 594 18.60 -23.62 -5.01
N GLU A 595 17.47 -24.17 -4.58
CA GLU A 595 16.34 -24.47 -5.45
C GLU A 595 15.12 -23.69 -4.99
N THR A 596 14.59 -22.81 -5.84
CA THR A 596 13.36 -22.06 -5.55
C THR A 596 12.25 -22.50 -6.49
N THR A 597 11.10 -22.83 -5.90
CA THR A 597 9.87 -23.14 -6.61
C THR A 597 8.84 -22.06 -6.35
N VAL A 598 8.30 -21.45 -7.39
CA VAL A 598 7.22 -20.45 -7.32
C VAL A 598 5.96 -21.03 -7.95
N THR A 599 4.87 -21.04 -7.19
CA THR A 599 3.54 -21.46 -7.65
C THR A 599 2.58 -20.29 -7.52
N VAL A 600 1.82 -20.00 -8.57
CA VAL A 600 0.74 -19.01 -8.54
C VAL A 600 -0.59 -19.75 -8.67
N GLN A 601 -1.45 -19.64 -7.67
CA GLN A 601 -2.79 -20.24 -7.68
C GLN A 601 -3.77 -19.28 -7.01
N ASP A 602 -4.93 -19.03 -7.64
CA ASP A 602 -6.02 -18.23 -7.07
C ASP A 602 -5.60 -16.83 -6.55
N GLY A 603 -4.70 -16.14 -7.27
CA GLY A 603 -4.19 -14.81 -6.89
C GLY A 603 -3.14 -14.81 -5.77
N LYS A 604 -2.76 -15.99 -5.28
CA LYS A 604 -1.74 -16.22 -4.26
C LYS A 604 -0.47 -16.77 -4.89
N GLU A 605 0.64 -16.07 -4.68
CA GLU A 605 1.97 -16.54 -5.07
C GLU A 605 2.67 -17.17 -3.86
N THR A 606 3.12 -18.41 -4.00
CA THR A 606 3.90 -19.12 -2.98
C THR A 606 5.27 -19.44 -3.55
N SER A 607 6.32 -18.92 -2.91
CA SER A 607 7.71 -19.22 -3.22
C SER A 607 8.33 -20.06 -2.11
N LEU A 608 8.93 -21.19 -2.47
CA LEU A 608 9.56 -22.12 -1.55
C LEU A 608 11.01 -22.36 -1.98
N ARG A 609 11.97 -22.00 -1.13
CA ARG A 609 13.41 -22.12 -1.37
C ARG A 609 14.02 -23.20 -0.49
N TYR A 610 14.76 -24.12 -1.10
CA TYR A 610 15.57 -25.14 -0.46
C TYR A 610 17.05 -24.84 -0.66
N VAL A 611 17.84 -25.01 0.40
CA VAL A 611 19.30 -24.91 0.36
C VAL A 611 19.91 -26.24 0.77
N SER A 612 20.83 -26.76 -0.04
CA SER A 612 21.53 -28.01 0.21
C SER A 612 22.99 -27.94 -0.20
N GLY A 613 23.79 -28.92 0.25
CA GLY A 613 25.24 -28.96 0.02
C GLY A 613 26.04 -28.39 1.19
N ASP A 614 27.33 -28.16 0.97
CA ASP A 614 28.29 -27.84 2.03
C ASP A 614 28.92 -26.48 1.77
N ILE A 615 28.75 -25.56 2.72
CA ILE A 615 29.41 -24.25 2.75
C ILE A 615 30.29 -24.06 4.00
N SER A 616 30.60 -25.14 4.72
CA SER A 616 31.41 -25.08 5.93
C SER A 616 32.84 -24.61 5.63
N GLY A 617 33.34 -23.68 6.45
CA GLY A 617 34.68 -23.09 6.30
C GLY A 617 34.84 -22.11 5.13
N VAL A 618 33.79 -21.86 4.35
CA VAL A 618 33.83 -20.93 3.21
C VAL A 618 33.87 -19.48 3.69
N THR A 619 34.64 -18.64 3.01
CA THR A 619 34.62 -17.18 3.23
C THR A 619 33.87 -16.49 2.09
N PHE A 620 32.78 -15.82 2.44
CA PHE A 620 32.00 -14.99 1.53
C PHE A 620 32.51 -13.56 1.61
N ASN A 621 33.08 -13.04 0.52
CA ASN A 621 33.67 -11.70 0.50
C ASN A 621 32.63 -10.63 0.90
N GLY A 622 33.00 -9.73 1.80
CA GLY A 622 32.11 -8.69 2.34
C GLY A 622 31.08 -9.17 3.38
N VAL A 623 30.87 -10.48 3.54
CA VAL A 623 29.86 -11.03 4.45
C VAL A 623 30.47 -11.71 5.67
N GLY A 624 31.50 -12.54 5.50
CA GLY A 624 32.16 -13.24 6.60
C GLY A 624 32.58 -14.68 6.30
N THR A 625 33.09 -15.36 7.31
CA THR A 625 33.55 -16.76 7.22
C THR A 625 32.60 -17.69 7.96
N VAL A 626 32.12 -18.72 7.27
CA VAL A 626 31.30 -19.78 7.85
C VAL A 626 32.17 -20.71 8.70
N SER A 627 31.67 -21.09 9.87
CA SER A 627 32.35 -22.03 10.77
C SER A 627 32.60 -23.38 10.11
N SER A 628 33.57 -24.14 10.63
CA SER A 628 33.91 -25.48 10.11
C SER A 628 32.77 -26.50 10.26
N ASP A 629 31.77 -26.22 11.09
CA ASP A 629 30.57 -27.04 11.24
C ASP A 629 29.38 -26.54 10.40
N GLY A 630 29.52 -25.42 9.68
CA GLY A 630 28.48 -24.86 8.83
C GLY A 630 27.33 -24.15 9.57
N THR A 631 27.37 -24.05 10.90
CA THR A 631 26.22 -23.58 11.70
C THR A 631 26.27 -22.11 12.07
N LYS A 632 27.43 -21.46 11.92
CA LYS A 632 27.65 -20.06 12.28
C LYS A 632 28.42 -19.33 11.18
N ILE A 633 28.21 -18.02 11.09
CA ILE A 633 29.06 -17.12 10.30
C ILE A 633 29.66 -16.08 11.23
N THR A 634 30.95 -15.80 11.04
CA THR A 634 31.63 -14.67 11.68
C THR A 634 31.82 -13.56 10.65
N THR A 635 31.18 -12.41 10.87
CA THR A 635 31.25 -11.24 9.99
C THR A 635 32.62 -10.54 10.08
N PRO A 636 32.98 -9.66 9.12
CA PRO A 636 34.25 -8.94 9.13
C PRO A 636 34.50 -8.09 10.38
N ASP A 637 33.44 -7.61 11.04
CA ASP A 637 33.49 -6.86 12.30
C ASP A 637 33.50 -7.78 13.55
N GLY A 638 33.49 -9.10 13.36
CA GLY A 638 33.63 -10.10 14.43
C GLY A 638 32.33 -10.54 15.09
N GLN A 639 31.17 -10.12 14.58
CA GLN A 639 29.87 -10.59 15.08
C GLN A 639 29.60 -12.02 14.60
N VAL A 640 28.84 -12.79 15.39
CA VAL A 640 28.58 -14.20 15.11
C VAL A 640 27.08 -14.45 15.02
N PHE A 641 26.64 -14.95 13.87
CA PHE A 641 25.23 -15.22 13.57
C PHE A 641 25.01 -16.69 13.19
N SER A 642 23.75 -17.15 13.28
CA SER A 642 23.37 -18.50 12.88
C SER A 642 23.28 -18.61 11.36
N VAL A 643 23.79 -19.70 10.79
CA VAL A 643 23.57 -20.07 9.40
C VAL A 643 22.49 -21.16 9.35
N THR A 644 21.54 -21.05 8.42
CA THR A 644 20.42 -21.99 8.30
C THR A 644 20.26 -22.51 6.87
N ASN A 645 20.01 -23.81 6.77
CA ASN A 645 19.57 -24.50 5.55
C ASN A 645 18.09 -24.90 5.62
N ALA A 646 17.35 -24.42 6.63
CA ALA A 646 15.91 -24.65 6.71
C ALA A 646 15.22 -24.04 5.48
N PRO A 647 14.23 -24.72 4.89
CA PRO A 647 13.49 -24.17 3.76
C PRO A 647 12.90 -22.81 4.08
N MET A 648 12.94 -21.88 3.13
CA MET A 648 12.31 -20.58 3.27
C MET A 648 11.01 -20.57 2.49
N LEU A 649 9.92 -20.19 3.14
CA LEU A 649 8.59 -20.06 2.56
C LEU A 649 8.19 -18.59 2.52
N LEU A 650 7.87 -18.08 1.33
CA LEU A 650 7.29 -16.77 1.11
C LEU A 650 5.89 -16.96 0.53
N VAL A 651 4.92 -16.28 1.12
CA VAL A 651 3.54 -16.29 0.65
C VAL A 651 3.12 -14.85 0.39
N THR A 652 2.85 -14.53 -0.88
CA THR A 652 2.37 -13.23 -1.32
C THR A 652 0.90 -13.35 -1.67
N GLU A 653 0.08 -12.57 -1.00
CA GLU A 653 -1.36 -12.50 -1.21
C GLU A 653 -1.76 -11.03 -1.13
N ASN A 654 -2.43 -10.52 -2.17
CA ASN A 654 -2.83 -9.10 -2.28
C ASN A 654 -1.65 -8.12 -2.09
N GLY A 655 -0.50 -8.41 -2.70
CA GLY A 655 0.69 -7.54 -2.65
C GLY A 655 1.45 -7.53 -1.31
N LYS A 656 0.96 -8.22 -0.28
CA LYS A 656 1.65 -8.38 1.01
C LYS A 656 2.35 -9.73 1.06
N THR A 657 3.65 -9.73 1.29
CA THR A 657 4.44 -10.97 1.45
C THR A 657 4.67 -11.27 2.93
N LYS A 658 4.33 -12.50 3.33
CA LYS A 658 4.74 -13.08 4.61
C LYS A 658 5.79 -14.16 4.36
N GLY A 659 6.98 -13.95 4.92
CA GLY A 659 8.08 -14.91 4.83
C GLY A 659 8.42 -15.56 6.16
N CYS A 660 8.90 -16.81 6.14
CA CYS A 660 9.49 -17.46 7.30
C CYS A 660 10.49 -18.56 6.89
N PHE A 661 11.37 -18.94 7.82
CA PHE A 661 12.02 -20.25 7.74
C PHE A 661 11.05 -21.30 8.26
N PHE A 662 10.94 -22.40 7.53
CA PHE A 662 9.89 -23.38 7.69
C PHE A 662 10.48 -24.73 8.12
N ASP A 663 9.97 -25.30 9.20
CA ASP A 663 10.30 -26.66 9.60
C ASP A 663 9.38 -27.66 8.90
N THR A 664 9.95 -28.49 8.04
CA THR A 664 9.22 -29.49 7.25
C THR A 664 8.70 -30.66 8.09
N GLN A 665 9.16 -30.84 9.33
CA GLN A 665 8.65 -31.87 10.23
C GLN A 665 7.38 -31.43 10.96
N THR A 666 7.32 -30.16 11.36
CA THR A 666 6.22 -29.58 12.14
C THR A 666 5.26 -28.73 11.29
N ASN A 667 5.61 -28.49 10.03
CA ASN A 667 4.84 -27.70 9.07
C ASN A 667 4.52 -26.28 9.59
N SER A 668 5.47 -25.70 10.33
CA SER A 668 5.33 -24.44 11.06
C SER A 668 6.57 -23.55 10.91
N PRO A 669 6.45 -22.22 11.09
CA PRO A 669 7.59 -21.32 11.17
C PRO A 669 8.56 -21.74 12.29
N ILE A 670 9.85 -21.60 12.03
CA ILE A 670 10.89 -21.80 13.05
C ILE A 670 10.87 -20.60 13.99
N THR A 671 10.43 -20.82 15.22
CA THR A 671 10.38 -19.78 16.27
C THR A 671 11.57 -19.88 17.20
N THR A 672 12.19 -18.73 17.49
CA THR A 672 13.30 -18.60 18.43
C THR A 672 12.87 -18.02 19.78
N GLY A 673 11.65 -17.49 19.87
CA GLY A 673 11.12 -16.81 21.06
C GLY A 673 11.61 -15.36 21.21
N ASP A 674 12.67 -14.99 20.52
CA ASP A 674 13.28 -13.66 20.50
C ASP A 674 13.60 -13.24 19.05
N MET A 675 13.75 -11.94 18.80
CA MET A 675 14.28 -11.42 17.53
C MET A 675 15.63 -12.07 17.23
N SER A 676 15.77 -12.62 16.03
CA SER A 676 16.96 -13.36 15.60
C SER A 676 17.35 -13.03 14.17
N VAL A 677 18.64 -13.11 13.87
CA VAL A 677 19.18 -12.96 12.51
C VAL A 677 19.76 -14.30 12.07
N PHE A 678 19.27 -14.78 10.93
CA PHE A 678 19.78 -15.99 10.29
C PHE A 678 20.40 -15.66 8.95
N TYR A 679 21.52 -16.31 8.64
CA TYR A 679 22.14 -16.26 7.35
C TYR A 679 21.76 -17.48 6.52
N GLN A 680 21.29 -17.26 5.29
CA GLN A 680 21.00 -18.32 4.34
C GLN A 680 21.61 -18.01 2.96
N LEU A 681 22.07 -19.06 2.27
CA LEU A 681 22.61 -18.93 0.93
C LEU A 681 21.49 -18.63 -0.08
N GLY A 682 21.61 -17.53 -0.81
CA GLY A 682 20.70 -17.12 -1.88
C GLY A 682 21.07 -17.72 -3.24
N GLU A 683 20.13 -17.62 -4.20
CA GLU A 683 20.36 -18.03 -5.59
C GLU A 683 21.43 -17.20 -6.30
N ASP A 684 21.77 -16.02 -5.75
CA ASP A 684 22.85 -15.16 -6.21
C ASP A 684 24.23 -15.60 -5.70
N GLY A 685 24.31 -16.69 -4.94
CA GLY A 685 25.56 -17.20 -4.37
C GLY A 685 26.08 -16.40 -3.18
N GLN A 686 25.27 -15.54 -2.59
CA GLN A 686 25.61 -14.76 -1.38
C GLN A 686 24.92 -15.32 -0.14
N LEU A 687 25.50 -15.07 1.03
CA LEU A 687 24.83 -15.30 2.31
C LEU A 687 24.10 -14.02 2.71
N HIS A 688 22.77 -14.09 2.81
CA HIS A 688 21.90 -12.96 3.15
C HIS A 688 21.51 -13.00 4.62
N ALA A 689 21.45 -11.84 5.27
CA ALA A 689 21.01 -11.71 6.65
C ALA A 689 19.50 -11.50 6.70
N HIS A 690 18.76 -12.50 7.18
CA HIS A 690 17.31 -12.49 7.33
C HIS A 690 16.94 -12.19 8.78
N TRP A 691 16.20 -11.11 9.00
CA TRP A 691 15.72 -10.68 10.30
C TRP A 691 14.36 -11.31 10.59
N VAL A 692 14.31 -12.08 11.68
CA VAL A 692 13.16 -12.90 12.06
C VAL A 692 12.64 -12.42 13.42
N GLY A 693 11.35 -12.15 13.49
CA GLY A 693 10.66 -11.81 14.73
C GLY A 693 10.56 -13.01 15.68
N SER A 694 10.19 -12.75 16.94
CA SER A 694 10.02 -13.79 17.96
C SER A 694 8.98 -14.87 17.59
N ASN A 695 8.02 -14.52 16.73
CA ASN A 695 6.99 -15.40 16.19
C ASN A 695 7.44 -16.24 14.98
N GLY A 696 8.71 -16.15 14.57
CA GLY A 696 9.29 -16.94 13.48
C GLY A 696 9.06 -16.41 12.06
N TYR A 697 8.38 -15.27 11.90
CA TYR A 697 8.19 -14.61 10.61
C TYR A 697 9.23 -13.52 10.36
N PHE A 698 9.51 -13.25 9.09
CA PHE A 698 10.42 -12.20 8.68
C PHE A 698 9.84 -10.82 8.94
N TYR A 699 10.71 -9.89 9.30
CA TYR A 699 10.37 -8.47 9.23
C TYR A 699 10.28 -8.04 7.77
N THR A 700 9.23 -7.34 7.36
CA THR A 700 9.06 -6.85 5.98
C THR A 700 8.58 -5.41 6.00
N GLY A 701 8.98 -4.62 4.99
CA GLY A 701 8.62 -3.21 4.90
C GLY A 701 9.28 -2.34 5.99
N LEU A 702 8.60 -1.27 6.40
CA LEU A 702 9.08 -0.36 7.44
C LEU A 702 8.74 -0.90 8.83
N VAL A 703 9.75 -1.12 9.67
CA VAL A 703 9.61 -1.69 11.01
C VAL A 703 10.38 -0.84 12.01
N TYR A 704 9.73 -0.48 13.12
CA TYR A 704 10.37 0.23 14.21
C TYR A 704 10.93 -0.73 15.26
N ILE A 705 12.25 -0.75 15.45
CA ILE A 705 12.94 -1.63 16.38
C ILE A 705 13.83 -0.79 17.28
N ALA A 706 13.63 -0.90 18.60
CA ALA A 706 14.48 -0.25 19.62
C ALA A 706 14.74 1.26 19.40
N GLY A 707 13.75 2.00 18.89
CA GLY A 707 13.86 3.45 18.68
C GLY A 707 14.33 3.89 17.29
N HIS A 708 14.58 2.95 16.38
CA HIS A 708 15.03 3.23 15.02
C HIS A 708 14.09 2.60 13.99
N MET A 709 13.98 3.22 12.82
CA MET A 709 13.17 2.71 11.72
C MET A 709 14.06 1.95 10.75
N PHE A 710 13.66 0.72 10.44
CA PHE A 710 14.38 -0.18 9.55
C PHE A 710 13.50 -0.49 8.35
N THR A 711 14.08 -0.49 7.15
CA THR A 711 13.41 -0.94 5.93
C THR A 711 13.88 -2.34 5.60
N PHE A 712 12.96 -3.28 5.46
CA PHE A 712 13.22 -4.67 5.07
C PHE A 712 12.55 -4.99 3.74
N ASP A 713 13.17 -5.86 2.95
CA ASP A 713 12.51 -6.47 1.79
C ASP A 713 11.56 -7.60 2.21
N ASN A 714 11.00 -8.30 1.22
CA ASN A 714 10.05 -9.39 1.43
C ASN A 714 10.67 -10.67 2.01
N GLU A 715 11.99 -10.80 1.99
CA GLU A 715 12.73 -11.93 2.56
C GLU A 715 13.28 -11.61 3.97
N GLY A 716 13.01 -10.41 4.50
CA GLY A 716 13.57 -9.95 5.77
C GLY A 716 15.02 -9.51 5.70
N ILE A 717 15.50 -9.14 4.52
CA ILE A 717 16.82 -8.54 4.35
C ILE A 717 16.70 -7.04 4.59
N MET A 718 17.55 -6.52 5.48
CA MET A 718 17.58 -5.09 5.81
C MET A 718 18.14 -4.28 4.63
N LEU A 719 17.34 -3.35 4.11
CA LEU A 719 17.68 -2.45 3.02
C LEU A 719 18.24 -1.12 3.52
N GLY A 720 17.84 -0.66 4.70
CA GLY A 720 18.27 0.62 5.27
C GLY A 720 17.83 0.82 6.72
N VAL A 721 18.44 1.82 7.36
CA VAL A 721 18.10 2.29 8.71
C VAL A 721 17.97 3.81 8.66
N GLU A 722 16.88 4.33 9.22
CA GLU A 722 16.58 5.76 9.38
C GLU A 722 16.62 6.19 10.85
#